data_AF-I1A5K1-F1
#
_entry.id   AF-I1A5K1-F1
#
_cell.length_a   1.000
_cell.length_b   1.000
_cell.length_c   1.000
_cell.angle_alpha   90.00
_cell.angle_beta   90.00
_cell.angle_gamma   90.00
#
_symmetry.space_group_name_H-M   'P 1'
#
loop_
_entity.id
_entity.type
_entity.pdbx_description
1 polymer ?
#
loop_
_entity_poly.entity_id
_entity_poly.type
_entity_poly.pdbx_seq_one_letter_code
_entity_poly.pdbx_strand_id
1 'polypeptide(L)'
;MKKKLAGFLILSASLLSVTSCNIQNNEVVKNDKNKTNTDDSSKNNQPVLKSETDKENTSKRQENINPTKVSTSPSKTSDNKKQNKTIPTEVINNKKDDKKPTNIAKKEEKKKEIESKNNPQENYLELKDSVSSFIDKNLKELKYKEYKDQLENIINETYYNVVTKQYIKIDEYYSKQKTELEKIFNEVKTNYEKAANVSYTKEDLLVSEGSKNSNTSPNDYGQRVNENIQINEEAKYFMSLFSVDSINDYYKYDYQKAHKDFIAEKTQEILNNAKDKANTRIEKIRVIYDWIHSNLKYAHNGNVQAAIDPKMAFEKKFAVCGGYSNLYKAMLDSINVKNVVVIGWSEYGDHQWNLVYDDETNSFFHSDPTWGGNVNFKGSGEGFSRWHRAYQVIDAHKAIEGFEYEYNRGFSAFRNIDTDKKDLLKPLESIDEAHKVVSISQNVLDTTERLYIGENIERIDYSGGTHKVKWFEVSPKNQHFASKDGVLYTKDMQTLLVVPKKYENNEITLPKTVKIIEDWKGSIDVDNLTKINVEPGNYWYQSYGGILYSNNFSNIISIPKKIHNIITFHPNVKFKMHDVSFNKNIKEIIIPDGVENLPADFLNNLTSLKKIFLPSSLKTLEEHAFSNVQNNKFEIYLSDKMDESVIKILEKLKYKVKK
;
A
#
# COMPACT_ATOMS: atom_id res chain seq x y z
N MET A 1 9.29 21.02 49.59
CA MET A 1 9.71 22.09 48.67
C MET A 1 9.28 21.72 47.25
N LYS A 2 8.53 22.56 46.54
CA LYS A 2 8.07 22.30 45.16
C LYS A 2 9.08 22.88 44.17
N LYS A 3 9.60 22.10 43.23
CA LYS A 3 10.27 22.62 42.02
C LYS A 3 9.46 22.24 40.78
N LYS A 4 9.34 23.21 39.88
CA LYS A 4 8.55 23.15 38.65
C LYS A 4 9.19 22.17 37.66
N LEU A 5 8.40 21.27 37.08
CA LEU A 5 8.63 20.84 35.69
C LEU A 5 7.66 21.62 34.82
N ALA A 6 8.19 22.43 33.89
CA ALA A 6 7.38 23.01 32.83
C ALA A 6 7.17 21.93 31.75
N GLY A 7 5.93 21.54 31.51
CA GLY A 7 5.59 20.72 30.37
C GLY A 7 5.64 21.58 29.11
N PHE A 8 6.66 21.39 28.28
CA PHE A 8 6.65 21.90 26.91
C PHE A 8 5.62 21.09 26.11
N LEU A 9 4.45 21.68 25.84
CA LEU A 9 3.62 21.22 24.74
C LEU A 9 4.37 21.52 23.44
N ILE A 10 4.91 20.47 22.82
CA ILE A 10 5.31 20.54 21.41
C ILE A 10 4.00 20.46 20.61
N LEU A 11 3.42 21.62 20.30
CA LEU A 11 2.49 21.70 19.17
C LEU A 11 3.31 21.40 17.92
N SER A 12 3.09 20.21 17.34
CA SER A 12 3.59 19.88 16.01
C SER A 12 2.83 20.73 14.99
N ALA A 13 3.29 21.96 14.77
CA ALA A 13 2.97 22.70 13.57
C ALA A 13 3.50 21.87 12.39
N SER A 14 2.60 21.23 11.66
CA SER A 14 2.89 20.48 10.44
C SER A 14 3.29 21.47 9.35
N LEU A 15 4.55 21.91 9.40
CA LEU A 15 5.26 22.49 8.27
C LEU A 15 5.34 21.41 7.20
N LEU A 16 4.32 21.38 6.34
CA LEU A 16 4.40 20.77 5.02
C LEU A 16 5.47 21.53 4.24
N SER A 17 6.72 21.08 4.39
CA SER A 17 7.79 21.40 3.46
C SER A 17 7.49 20.71 2.14
N VAL A 18 6.57 21.29 1.36
CA VAL A 18 6.42 20.99 -0.07
C VAL A 18 7.71 21.42 -0.74
N THR A 19 8.61 20.46 -0.92
CA THR A 19 9.81 20.60 -1.75
C THR A 19 9.38 20.56 -3.21
N SER A 20 8.83 21.68 -3.69
CA SER A 20 8.77 21.97 -5.12
C SER A 20 10.21 22.11 -5.65
N CYS A 21 10.46 21.57 -6.84
CA CYS A 21 11.78 21.26 -7.40
C CYS A 21 12.52 20.12 -6.68
N ASN A 22 12.45 18.94 -7.31
CA ASN A 22 13.24 17.76 -6.97
C ASN A 22 14.75 17.99 -7.30
N ILE A 23 15.51 18.61 -6.40
CA ILE A 23 16.98 18.65 -6.49
C ILE A 23 17.51 17.36 -5.85
N GLN A 24 17.82 16.36 -6.68
CA GLN A 24 18.48 15.14 -6.24
C GLN A 24 19.93 15.44 -5.79
N ASN A 25 20.14 15.53 -4.47
CA ASN A 25 21.48 15.52 -3.88
C ASN A 25 22.10 14.12 -3.96
N ASN A 26 22.71 13.78 -5.10
CA ASN A 26 23.60 12.64 -5.19
C ASN A 26 24.97 13.00 -4.59
N GLU A 27 25.15 12.75 -3.29
CA GLU A 27 26.49 12.68 -2.69
C GLU A 27 27.22 11.43 -3.20
N VAL A 28 27.94 11.57 -4.31
CA VAL A 28 28.86 10.53 -4.79
C VAL A 28 30.09 10.53 -3.89
N VAL A 29 30.19 9.49 -3.05
CA VAL A 29 31.41 9.18 -2.29
C VAL A 29 32.58 9.03 -3.25
N LYS A 30 33.60 9.88 -3.10
CA LYS A 30 34.84 9.78 -3.88
C LYS A 30 35.57 8.47 -3.55
N ASN A 31 35.82 7.67 -4.57
CA ASN A 31 36.90 6.69 -4.57
C ASN A 31 37.84 7.01 -5.74
N ASP A 32 39.10 7.33 -5.44
CA ASP A 32 40.12 7.62 -6.44
C ASP A 32 40.49 6.37 -7.26
N LYS A 33 40.60 6.53 -8.59
CA LYS A 33 41.69 5.95 -9.40
C LYS A 33 41.71 6.45 -10.85
N ASN A 34 42.85 7.06 -11.20
CA ASN A 34 43.53 7.09 -12.51
C ASN A 34 42.81 7.60 -13.78
N LYS A 35 43.19 8.84 -14.15
CA LYS A 35 43.71 9.28 -15.46
C LYS A 35 43.51 8.35 -16.68
N THR A 36 42.93 8.91 -17.76
CA THR A 36 43.69 9.38 -18.95
C THR A 36 42.89 10.40 -19.77
N ASN A 37 43.60 11.26 -20.53
CA ASN A 37 43.04 12.34 -21.35
C ASN A 37 42.43 11.83 -22.67
N THR A 38 41.49 12.59 -23.27
CA THR A 38 41.64 13.25 -24.60
C THR A 38 40.45 14.16 -24.94
N ASP A 39 40.77 15.44 -25.17
CA ASP A 39 40.30 16.35 -26.24
C ASP A 39 38.83 16.39 -26.71
N ASP A 40 38.18 17.51 -26.36
CA ASP A 40 37.66 18.55 -27.27
C ASP A 40 37.05 18.14 -28.64
N SER A 41 35.74 18.38 -28.82
CA SER A 41 35.25 19.41 -29.78
C SER A 41 33.71 19.43 -29.98
N SER A 42 33.22 20.61 -30.36
CA SER A 42 31.83 20.97 -30.63
C SER A 42 31.22 20.36 -31.91
N LYS A 43 29.89 20.11 -31.94
CA LYS A 43 28.91 20.91 -32.75
C LYS A 43 27.47 20.36 -32.76
N ASN A 44 26.56 21.28 -33.06
CA ASN A 44 25.14 21.09 -33.43
C ASN A 44 24.90 19.93 -34.42
N ASN A 45 23.72 19.33 -34.34
CA ASN A 45 22.90 19.03 -35.53
C ASN A 45 21.41 18.82 -35.19
N GLN A 46 20.54 19.54 -35.89
CA GLN A 46 19.13 19.14 -36.08
C GLN A 46 19.06 18.04 -37.14
N PRO A 47 18.14 17.07 -37.04
CA PRO A 47 17.72 16.25 -38.17
C PRO A 47 16.38 16.74 -38.74
N VAL A 48 16.35 17.01 -40.04
CA VAL A 48 15.12 17.10 -40.85
C VAL A 48 14.66 15.68 -41.17
N LEU A 49 13.37 15.38 -40.99
CA LEU A 49 12.76 14.11 -41.41
C LEU A 49 11.94 14.29 -42.69
N LYS A 50 12.24 13.46 -43.69
CA LYS A 50 11.45 13.32 -44.92
C LYS A 50 10.30 12.34 -44.69
N SER A 51 9.16 12.61 -45.32
CA SER A 51 8.04 11.68 -45.45
C SER A 51 8.28 10.64 -46.54
N GLU A 52 8.05 9.37 -46.24
CA GLU A 52 7.72 8.37 -47.27
C GLU A 52 6.42 7.64 -46.89
N THR A 53 5.68 7.26 -47.92
CA THR A 53 4.35 6.66 -47.89
C THR A 53 4.44 5.14 -48.03
N ASP A 54 3.56 4.37 -47.36
CA ASP A 54 2.63 3.50 -48.11
C ASP A 54 1.51 2.82 -47.29
N LYS A 55 0.29 2.97 -47.82
CA LYS A 55 -0.79 1.97 -47.99
C LYS A 55 -1.05 0.94 -46.87
N GLU A 56 -2.10 1.17 -46.10
CA GLU A 56 -2.91 0.08 -45.53
C GLU A 56 -3.88 -0.50 -46.58
N ASN A 57 -4.19 -1.79 -46.45
CA ASN A 57 -5.15 -2.49 -47.31
C ASN A 57 -6.24 -3.16 -46.46
N THR A 58 -7.49 -3.02 -46.90
CA THR A 58 -8.70 -3.36 -46.12
C THR A 58 -8.97 -4.86 -46.00
N SER A 59 -9.60 -5.29 -44.90
CA SER A 59 -10.53 -6.43 -44.95
C SER A 59 -11.69 -6.28 -43.98
N LYS A 60 -12.91 -6.59 -44.44
CA LYS A 60 -14.16 -6.56 -43.69
C LYS A 60 -14.52 -7.95 -43.19
N ARG A 61 -15.26 -8.06 -42.08
CA ARG A 61 -16.33 -9.08 -41.99
C ARG A 61 -17.51 -8.64 -41.14
N GLN A 62 -18.70 -9.05 -41.56
CA GLN A 62 -20.00 -8.59 -41.07
C GLN A 62 -20.66 -9.57 -40.08
N GLU A 63 -21.75 -9.09 -39.49
CA GLU A 63 -22.68 -9.71 -38.55
C GLU A 63 -23.43 -10.94 -39.12
N ASN A 64 -24.01 -11.79 -38.24
CA ASN A 64 -25.45 -12.16 -38.29
C ASN A 64 -25.94 -13.09 -37.14
N ILE A 65 -26.78 -12.54 -36.25
CA ILE A 65 -28.17 -12.97 -35.88
C ILE A 65 -28.55 -14.49 -35.87
N ASN A 66 -28.79 -15.06 -34.65
CA ASN A 66 -30.00 -15.74 -34.07
C ASN A 66 -30.98 -16.65 -34.91
N PRO A 67 -31.97 -17.42 -34.35
CA PRO A 67 -32.23 -17.97 -32.98
C PRO A 67 -32.87 -19.43 -32.93
N THR A 68 -33.51 -19.83 -31.80
CA THR A 68 -34.53 -20.94 -31.55
C THR A 68 -34.05 -22.39 -31.25
N LYS A 69 -34.76 -23.32 -30.51
CA LYS A 69 -36.02 -23.32 -29.69
C LYS A 69 -36.15 -24.56 -28.73
N VAL A 70 -36.77 -24.36 -27.55
CA VAL A 70 -37.81 -25.15 -26.80
C VAL A 70 -37.88 -26.72 -26.78
N SER A 71 -38.00 -27.29 -25.55
CA SER A 71 -38.94 -28.37 -25.13
C SER A 71 -38.82 -28.58 -23.59
N THR A 72 -39.78 -28.32 -22.68
CA THR A 72 -41.10 -28.92 -22.32
C THR A 72 -41.10 -30.25 -21.52
N SER A 73 -41.71 -30.15 -20.34
CA SER A 73 -41.97 -31.04 -19.16
C SER A 73 -42.85 -32.30 -19.44
N PRO A 74 -43.46 -33.08 -18.46
CA PRO A 74 -43.51 -32.96 -16.98
C PRO A 74 -43.61 -34.28 -16.10
N SER A 75 -43.56 -34.10 -14.75
CA SER A 75 -44.56 -34.62 -13.74
C SER A 75 -44.62 -36.11 -13.23
N LYS A 76 -44.50 -36.26 -11.88
CA LYS A 76 -45.46 -36.83 -10.87
C LYS A 76 -45.18 -38.14 -10.06
N THR A 77 -45.31 -37.99 -8.72
CA THR A 77 -45.92 -38.90 -7.68
C THR A 77 -45.31 -40.29 -7.39
N SER A 78 -45.44 -40.91 -6.20
CA SER A 78 -46.16 -40.60 -4.93
C SER A 78 -45.62 -41.39 -3.72
N ASP A 79 -46.01 -41.00 -2.51
CA ASP A 79 -45.76 -41.64 -1.20
C ASP A 79 -46.25 -43.10 -1.05
N ASN A 80 -45.64 -43.89 -0.16
CA ASN A 80 -46.28 -44.18 1.15
C ASN A 80 -45.46 -44.91 2.24
N LYS A 81 -45.92 -44.64 3.47
CA LYS A 81 -45.44 -44.95 4.83
C LYS A 81 -45.64 -46.40 5.36
N LYS A 82 -45.08 -46.62 6.58
CA LYS A 82 -45.49 -47.55 7.69
C LYS A 82 -45.07 -49.05 7.57
N GLN A 83 -44.93 -49.83 8.65
CA GLN A 83 -44.53 -49.64 10.08
C GLN A 83 -44.50 -51.04 10.80
N ASN A 84 -44.01 -51.08 12.07
CA ASN A 84 -44.16 -52.16 13.09
C ASN A 84 -43.24 -53.40 12.93
N LYS A 85 -42.39 -53.72 13.93
CA LYS A 85 -42.61 -54.47 15.22
C LYS A 85 -42.91 -55.96 14.97
N THR A 86 -42.37 -56.94 15.72
CA THR A 86 -42.33 -57.06 17.20
C THR A 86 -41.28 -58.11 17.68
N ILE A 87 -40.93 -58.14 18.98
CA ILE A 87 -40.10 -59.17 19.67
C ILE A 87 -41.00 -59.96 20.65
N PRO A 88 -40.79 -61.27 20.90
CA PRO A 88 -40.31 -61.76 22.22
C PRO A 88 -39.28 -62.93 22.12
N THR A 89 -38.19 -63.03 22.89
CA THR A 89 -37.97 -63.33 24.35
C THR A 89 -37.94 -64.84 24.73
N GLU A 90 -36.99 -65.22 25.62
CA GLU A 90 -36.84 -66.46 26.44
C GLU A 90 -36.16 -67.71 25.80
N VAL A 91 -35.44 -68.64 26.50
CA VAL A 91 -34.98 -68.75 27.92
C VAL A 91 -33.72 -69.67 28.16
N ILE A 92 -32.87 -69.27 29.12
CA ILE A 92 -31.98 -69.99 30.11
C ILE A 92 -31.67 -71.52 29.95
N ASN A 93 -30.38 -71.97 30.02
CA ASN A 93 -29.74 -72.64 31.20
C ASN A 93 -28.23 -73.06 31.08
N ASN A 94 -27.63 -73.45 32.22
CA ASN A 94 -26.19 -73.59 32.53
C ASN A 94 -25.55 -74.99 32.32
N LYS A 95 -24.20 -75.07 32.17
CA LYS A 95 -23.29 -75.81 33.09
C LYS A 95 -21.76 -75.64 32.85
N LYS A 96 -21.02 -75.85 33.96
CA LYS A 96 -19.57 -75.96 34.25
C LYS A 96 -18.86 -77.18 33.59
N ASP A 97 -17.55 -77.43 33.64
CA ASP A 97 -16.26 -76.76 34.02
C ASP A 97 -15.13 -77.65 33.41
N ASP A 98 -13.96 -77.13 32.99
CA ASP A 98 -12.59 -77.62 33.36
C ASP A 98 -11.38 -77.04 32.56
N LYS A 99 -10.20 -77.20 33.16
CA LYS A 99 -8.90 -76.48 33.05
C LYS A 99 -8.08 -76.51 31.73
N LYS A 100 -7.53 -75.33 31.37
CA LYS A 100 -6.12 -74.93 30.95
C LYS A 100 -5.29 -75.79 29.94
N PRO A 101 -4.26 -75.23 29.24
CA PRO A 101 -3.69 -73.87 29.31
C PRO A 101 -3.45 -73.15 27.94
N THR A 102 -2.77 -72.00 28.01
CA THR A 102 -1.99 -71.32 26.94
C THR A 102 -2.71 -70.85 25.65
N ASN A 103 -3.15 -69.59 25.65
CA ASN A 103 -2.83 -68.66 24.55
C ASN A 103 -2.93 -67.18 25.00
N ILE A 104 -2.07 -66.79 25.95
CA ILE A 104 -2.01 -65.41 26.46
C ILE A 104 -1.43 -64.46 25.39
N ALA A 105 -0.48 -64.93 24.59
CA ALA A 105 0.12 -64.17 23.47
C ALA A 105 -0.92 -63.61 22.50
N LYS A 106 -1.88 -64.43 22.03
CA LYS A 106 -2.95 -63.98 21.11
C LYS A 106 -3.94 -62.98 21.72
N LYS A 107 -3.96 -62.83 23.05
CA LYS A 107 -4.80 -61.84 23.75
C LYS A 107 -4.08 -60.52 24.00
N GLU A 108 -2.75 -60.52 24.01
CA GLU A 108 -1.92 -59.31 24.03
C GLU A 108 -1.74 -58.72 22.62
N GLU A 109 -1.57 -59.55 21.59
CA GLU A 109 -1.63 -59.09 20.19
C GLU A 109 -2.99 -58.47 19.86
N LYS A 110 -4.11 -59.13 20.21
CA LYS A 110 -5.44 -58.53 20.04
C LYS A 110 -5.72 -57.35 20.96
N LYS A 111 -4.98 -57.16 22.06
CA LYS A 111 -5.08 -55.92 22.85
C LYS A 111 -4.38 -54.78 22.12
N LYS A 112 -3.17 -54.99 21.61
CA LYS A 112 -2.44 -54.00 20.79
C LYS A 112 -3.19 -53.65 19.50
N GLU A 113 -3.80 -54.62 18.84
CA GLU A 113 -4.60 -54.46 17.60
C GLU A 113 -5.97 -53.79 17.83
N ILE A 114 -6.43 -53.69 19.08
CA ILE A 114 -7.65 -52.96 19.47
C ILE A 114 -7.31 -51.58 20.08
N GLU A 115 -6.18 -51.45 20.79
CA GLU A 115 -5.68 -50.18 21.31
C GLU A 115 -5.17 -49.26 20.18
N SER A 116 -4.56 -49.79 19.10
CA SER A 116 -4.09 -48.99 17.97
C SER A 116 -5.19 -48.26 17.17
N LYS A 117 -6.45 -48.71 17.27
CA LYS A 117 -7.57 -48.03 16.57
C LYS A 117 -8.03 -46.74 17.23
N ASN A 118 -7.59 -46.47 18.46
CA ASN A 118 -8.13 -45.38 19.29
C ASN A 118 -7.13 -44.25 19.61
N ASN A 119 -5.91 -44.24 19.05
CA ASN A 119 -5.00 -43.09 19.18
C ASN A 119 -5.30 -42.05 18.07
N PRO A 120 -5.84 -40.85 18.38
CA PRO A 120 -6.18 -39.87 17.34
C PRO A 120 -4.96 -39.31 16.59
N GLN A 121 -3.79 -39.26 17.23
CA GLN A 121 -2.55 -38.79 16.62
C GLN A 121 -2.05 -39.78 15.55
N GLU A 122 -1.94 -41.06 15.87
CA GLU A 122 -1.55 -42.12 14.91
C GLU A 122 -2.53 -42.16 13.72
N ASN A 123 -3.83 -42.19 14.03
CA ASN A 123 -4.91 -42.12 13.05
C ASN A 123 -4.83 -40.88 12.12
N TYR A 124 -4.39 -39.72 12.61
CA TYR A 124 -4.16 -38.53 11.79
C TYR A 124 -2.90 -38.67 10.93
N LEU A 125 -1.81 -39.21 11.48
CA LEU A 125 -0.53 -39.36 10.78
C LEU A 125 -0.63 -40.33 9.60
N GLU A 126 -1.30 -41.48 9.76
CA GLU A 126 -1.55 -42.44 8.66
C GLU A 126 -2.33 -41.80 7.49
N LEU A 127 -3.35 -41.00 7.81
CA LEU A 127 -4.10 -40.24 6.81
C LEU A 127 -3.21 -39.19 6.14
N LYS A 128 -2.47 -38.40 6.92
CA LYS A 128 -1.58 -37.33 6.43
C LYS A 128 -0.49 -37.90 5.51
N ASP A 129 0.11 -39.05 5.83
CA ASP A 129 1.10 -39.69 4.96
C ASP A 129 0.46 -40.23 3.66
N SER A 130 -0.78 -40.73 3.74
CA SER A 130 -1.57 -41.12 2.56
C SER A 130 -1.90 -39.92 1.66
N VAL A 131 -2.20 -38.76 2.25
CA VAL A 131 -2.45 -37.49 1.54
C VAL A 131 -1.17 -36.95 0.91
N SER A 132 -0.05 -36.90 1.65
CA SER A 132 1.24 -36.49 1.11
C SER A 132 1.67 -37.36 -0.07
N SER A 133 1.56 -38.69 0.04
CA SER A 133 1.83 -39.57 -1.10
C SER A 133 0.89 -39.34 -2.29
N PHE A 134 -0.34 -38.86 -2.09
CA PHE A 134 -1.24 -38.53 -3.19
C PHE A 134 -0.86 -37.20 -3.85
N ILE A 135 -0.51 -36.18 -3.07
CA ILE A 135 -0.01 -34.87 -3.56
C ILE A 135 1.23 -35.11 -4.44
N ASP A 136 2.22 -35.86 -3.92
CA ASP A 136 3.48 -36.14 -4.62
C ASP A 136 3.33 -36.99 -5.88
N LYS A 137 2.26 -37.79 -6.00
CA LYS A 137 2.02 -38.63 -7.19
C LYS A 137 1.14 -37.93 -8.22
N ASN A 138 0.11 -37.20 -7.79
CA ASN A 138 -0.98 -36.76 -8.67
C ASN A 138 -1.09 -35.23 -8.82
N LEU A 139 -0.66 -34.44 -7.83
CA LEU A 139 -0.85 -32.97 -7.81
C LEU A 139 0.43 -32.17 -8.08
N LYS A 140 1.34 -32.73 -8.91
CA LYS A 140 2.62 -32.11 -9.28
C LYS A 140 2.51 -30.96 -10.30
N GLU A 141 1.51 -31.00 -11.18
CA GLU A 141 1.32 -29.99 -12.21
C GLU A 141 0.73 -28.69 -11.64
N LEU A 142 1.13 -27.54 -12.19
CA LEU A 142 0.66 -26.21 -11.74
C LEU A 142 -0.87 -26.09 -11.70
N LYS A 143 -1.58 -26.70 -12.66
CA LYS A 143 -3.05 -26.69 -12.72
C LYS A 143 -3.74 -27.25 -11.46
N TYR A 144 -3.05 -28.08 -10.69
CA TYR A 144 -3.56 -28.67 -9.46
C TYR A 144 -3.26 -27.85 -8.19
N LYS A 145 -2.67 -26.65 -8.31
CA LYS A 145 -2.29 -25.78 -7.17
C LYS A 145 -3.41 -25.59 -6.16
N GLU A 146 -4.64 -25.33 -6.62
CA GLU A 146 -5.80 -25.14 -5.75
C GLU A 146 -6.13 -26.37 -4.90
N TYR A 147 -6.16 -27.56 -5.50
CA TYR A 147 -6.40 -28.83 -4.81
C TYR A 147 -5.23 -29.22 -3.89
N LYS A 148 -4.00 -28.89 -4.29
CA LYS A 148 -2.80 -29.10 -3.47
C LYS A 148 -2.84 -28.23 -2.21
N ASP A 149 -3.12 -26.93 -2.37
CA ASP A 149 -3.21 -25.97 -1.26
C ASP A 149 -4.33 -26.33 -0.27
N GLN A 150 -5.49 -26.79 -0.76
CA GLN A 150 -6.59 -27.25 0.09
C GLN A 150 -6.16 -28.35 1.08
N LEU A 151 -5.26 -29.24 0.67
CA LEU A 151 -4.72 -30.32 1.51
C LEU A 151 -3.54 -29.86 2.36
N GLU A 152 -2.56 -29.17 1.76
CA GLU A 152 -1.36 -28.70 2.45
C GLU A 152 -1.68 -27.68 3.54
N ASN A 153 -2.67 -26.81 3.35
CA ASN A 153 -3.06 -25.83 4.37
C ASN A 153 -3.53 -26.51 5.66
N ILE A 154 -4.33 -27.59 5.59
CA ILE A 154 -4.78 -28.35 6.76
C ILE A 154 -3.58 -29.05 7.44
N ILE A 155 -2.69 -29.66 6.65
CA ILE A 155 -1.50 -30.33 7.19
C ILE A 155 -0.58 -29.33 7.92
N ASN A 156 -0.33 -28.17 7.29
CA ASN A 156 0.52 -27.11 7.80
C ASN A 156 -0.07 -26.43 9.05
N GLU A 157 -1.36 -26.11 9.05
CA GLU A 157 -2.04 -25.55 10.22
C GLU A 157 -2.04 -26.54 11.40
N THR A 158 -2.28 -27.82 11.14
CA THR A 158 -2.21 -28.87 12.17
C THR A 158 -0.82 -28.95 12.80
N TYR A 159 0.24 -29.01 11.98
CA TYR A 159 1.61 -29.04 12.47
C TYR A 159 1.95 -27.76 13.26
N TYR A 160 1.64 -26.57 12.72
CA TYR A 160 1.91 -25.29 13.36
C TYR A 160 1.24 -25.20 14.73
N ASN A 161 -0.04 -25.53 14.82
CA ASN A 161 -0.79 -25.46 16.08
C ASN A 161 -0.33 -26.51 17.10
N VAL A 162 0.07 -27.71 16.66
CA VAL A 162 0.67 -28.72 17.56
C VAL A 162 1.99 -28.23 18.13
N VAL A 163 2.92 -27.76 17.28
CA VAL A 163 4.25 -27.30 17.71
C VAL A 163 4.15 -26.07 18.62
N THR A 164 3.28 -25.13 18.30
CA THR A 164 3.07 -23.89 19.09
C THR A 164 2.08 -24.05 20.25
N LYS A 165 1.53 -25.25 20.46
CA LYS A 165 0.57 -25.59 21.53
C LYS A 165 -0.72 -24.77 21.50
N GLN A 166 -1.18 -24.42 20.30
CA GLN A 166 -2.44 -23.71 20.05
C GLN A 166 -3.63 -24.69 19.94
N TYR A 167 -3.85 -25.45 21.02
CA TYR A 167 -4.97 -26.38 21.18
C TYR A 167 -5.39 -26.49 22.65
N ILE A 168 -6.63 -26.89 22.92
CA ILE A 168 -7.13 -27.12 24.30
C ILE A 168 -6.77 -28.55 24.76
N LYS A 169 -7.03 -29.54 23.90
CA LYS A 169 -6.67 -30.96 24.10
C LYS A 169 -6.15 -31.51 22.77
N ILE A 170 -5.00 -32.17 22.81
CA ILE A 170 -4.30 -32.61 21.59
C ILE A 170 -5.08 -33.71 20.84
N ASP A 171 -5.68 -34.65 21.57
CA ASP A 171 -6.44 -35.78 21.00
C ASP A 171 -7.73 -35.34 20.30
N GLU A 172 -8.47 -34.41 20.90
CA GLU A 172 -9.66 -33.78 20.29
C GLU A 172 -9.27 -32.94 19.07
N TYR A 173 -8.11 -32.25 19.13
CA TYR A 173 -7.59 -31.48 17.99
C TYR A 173 -7.21 -32.39 16.82
N TYR A 174 -6.43 -33.45 17.04
CA TYR A 174 -6.11 -34.43 15.99
C TYR A 174 -7.35 -35.11 15.42
N SER A 175 -8.33 -35.46 16.26
CA SER A 175 -9.61 -36.01 15.80
C SER A 175 -10.32 -35.07 14.83
N LYS A 176 -10.42 -33.78 15.17
CA LYS A 176 -11.01 -32.75 14.30
C LYS A 176 -10.23 -32.61 12.98
N GLN A 177 -8.91 -32.39 13.05
CA GLN A 177 -8.08 -32.18 11.87
C GLN A 177 -8.05 -33.41 10.95
N LYS A 178 -8.16 -34.62 11.51
CA LYS A 178 -8.33 -35.86 10.73
C LYS A 178 -9.63 -35.85 9.94
N THR A 179 -10.77 -35.58 10.57
CA THR A 179 -12.08 -35.52 9.89
C THR A 179 -12.10 -34.44 8.79
N GLU A 180 -11.50 -33.28 9.05
CA GLU A 180 -11.40 -32.18 8.09
C GLU A 180 -10.54 -32.55 6.88
N LEU A 181 -9.36 -33.14 7.13
CA LEU A 181 -8.46 -33.63 6.08
C LEU A 181 -9.09 -34.77 5.27
N GLU A 182 -9.79 -35.71 5.91
CA GLU A 182 -10.50 -36.82 5.26
C GLU A 182 -11.57 -36.32 4.29
N LYS A 183 -12.36 -35.33 4.72
CA LYS A 183 -13.39 -34.70 3.89
C LYS A 183 -12.79 -34.09 2.64
N ILE A 184 -11.83 -33.17 2.80
CA ILE A 184 -11.20 -32.47 1.68
C ILE A 184 -10.44 -33.44 0.78
N PHE A 185 -9.78 -34.48 1.32
CA PHE A 185 -9.10 -35.48 0.51
C PHE A 185 -10.03 -36.28 -0.41
N ASN A 186 -11.23 -36.60 0.05
CA ASN A 186 -12.24 -37.27 -0.78
C ASN A 186 -12.84 -36.32 -1.85
N GLU A 187 -13.06 -35.05 -1.50
CA GLU A 187 -13.50 -34.01 -2.45
C GLU A 187 -12.45 -33.76 -3.54
N VAL A 188 -11.17 -33.66 -3.16
CA VAL A 188 -10.02 -33.50 -4.09
C VAL A 188 -9.92 -34.70 -5.04
N LYS A 189 -9.88 -35.93 -4.52
CA LYS A 189 -9.81 -37.16 -5.35
C LYS A 189 -10.89 -37.23 -6.42
N THR A 190 -12.08 -36.70 -6.14
CA THR A 190 -13.24 -36.74 -7.04
C THR A 190 -13.19 -35.69 -8.15
N ASN A 191 -12.37 -34.65 -7.99
CA ASN A 191 -12.45 -33.44 -8.81
C ASN A 191 -11.13 -32.93 -9.41
N TYR A 192 -9.96 -33.32 -8.88
CA TYR A 192 -8.68 -32.72 -9.32
C TYR A 192 -8.42 -32.87 -10.83
N GLU A 193 -8.77 -34.02 -11.42
CA GLU A 193 -8.60 -34.28 -12.87
C GLU A 193 -9.39 -33.33 -13.78
N LYS A 194 -10.39 -32.63 -13.23
CA LYS A 194 -11.21 -31.62 -13.93
C LYS A 194 -10.54 -30.23 -13.94
N ALA A 195 -9.35 -30.08 -13.37
CA ALA A 195 -8.61 -28.82 -13.33
C ALA A 195 -8.32 -28.28 -14.74
N ALA A 196 -8.67 -27.02 -14.98
CA ALA A 196 -8.26 -26.33 -16.20
C ALA A 196 -6.74 -26.11 -16.21
N ASN A 197 -6.10 -26.31 -17.37
CA ASN A 197 -4.68 -26.02 -17.57
C ASN A 197 -4.39 -24.53 -17.34
N VAL A 198 -3.20 -24.22 -16.82
CA VAL A 198 -2.71 -22.85 -16.61
C VAL A 198 -1.42 -22.60 -17.40
N SER A 199 -1.22 -21.37 -17.87
CA SER A 199 -0.11 -20.97 -18.73
C SER A 199 0.81 -19.97 -18.02
N TYR A 200 1.49 -20.43 -16.95
CA TYR A 200 2.51 -19.65 -16.24
C TYR A 200 3.91 -20.18 -16.56
N THR A 201 4.83 -19.27 -16.88
CA THR A 201 6.27 -19.49 -16.97
C THR A 201 6.89 -19.53 -15.57
N LYS A 202 8.22 -19.74 -15.47
CA LYS A 202 8.90 -19.62 -14.16
C LYS A 202 9.01 -18.16 -13.73
N GLU A 203 9.15 -17.29 -14.71
CA GLU A 203 9.30 -15.84 -14.59
C GLU A 203 8.01 -15.21 -14.07
N ASP A 204 6.84 -15.66 -14.56
CA ASP A 204 5.51 -15.25 -14.05
C ASP A 204 5.29 -15.59 -12.56
N LEU A 205 6.02 -16.58 -12.04
CA LEU A 205 5.90 -17.09 -10.67
C LEU A 205 6.94 -16.50 -9.71
N LEU A 206 7.78 -15.58 -10.18
CA LEU A 206 8.72 -14.86 -9.32
C LEU A 206 7.95 -13.86 -8.44
N VAL A 207 8.28 -13.89 -7.15
CA VAL A 207 7.70 -13.00 -6.14
C VAL A 207 8.67 -11.83 -5.93
N SER A 208 8.30 -10.66 -6.44
CA SER A 208 9.00 -9.39 -6.20
C SER A 208 8.11 -8.43 -5.42
N GLU A 209 8.73 -7.52 -4.69
CA GLU A 209 8.02 -6.37 -4.12
C GLU A 209 7.53 -5.48 -5.27
N GLY A 210 6.34 -4.88 -5.11
CA GLY A 210 5.88 -3.87 -6.06
C GLY A 210 6.78 -2.63 -6.02
N SER A 211 6.77 -1.88 -7.11
CA SER A 211 7.19 -0.47 -7.04
C SER A 211 5.94 0.37 -6.87
N LYS A 212 5.87 1.17 -5.80
CA LYS A 212 4.95 2.32 -5.77
C LYS A 212 5.23 3.18 -6.99
N ASN A 213 4.32 3.15 -7.96
CA ASN A 213 4.36 4.07 -9.08
C ASN A 213 4.01 5.45 -8.53
N SER A 214 5.03 6.21 -8.11
CA SER A 214 4.90 7.65 -8.07
C SER A 214 4.47 8.07 -9.46
N ASN A 215 3.29 8.68 -9.59
CA ASN A 215 2.81 9.20 -10.87
C ASN A 215 3.77 10.31 -11.34
N THR A 216 4.81 9.91 -12.05
CA THR A 216 5.84 10.77 -12.61
C THR A 216 5.27 11.56 -13.78
N SER A 217 5.85 12.73 -14.00
CA SER A 217 5.37 13.71 -14.97
C SER A 217 5.20 13.13 -16.38
N PRO A 218 4.21 13.58 -17.18
CA PRO A 218 4.13 13.22 -18.58
C PRO A 218 5.36 13.74 -19.33
N ASN A 219 6.26 12.84 -19.74
CA ASN A 219 7.42 13.13 -20.61
C ASN A 219 7.04 13.63 -22.03
N ASP A 220 5.76 13.89 -22.28
CA ASP A 220 5.13 14.19 -23.58
C ASP A 220 4.35 15.52 -23.55
N TYR A 221 4.84 16.43 -22.70
CA TYR A 221 4.18 17.67 -22.31
C TYR A 221 3.76 18.58 -23.48
N GLY A 222 4.69 18.85 -24.41
CA GLY A 222 4.52 19.81 -25.50
C GLY A 222 3.56 19.35 -26.61
N GLN A 223 3.30 18.03 -26.72
CA GLN A 223 2.41 17.48 -27.76
C GLN A 223 0.93 17.54 -27.35
N ARG A 224 0.63 17.95 -26.11
CA ARG A 224 -0.68 17.82 -25.46
C ARG A 224 -1.37 19.16 -25.19
N VAL A 225 -1.14 20.17 -26.04
CA VAL A 225 -1.67 21.53 -25.85
C VAL A 225 -3.18 21.55 -25.58
N ASN A 226 -3.98 20.71 -26.26
CA ASN A 226 -5.42 20.63 -26.02
C ASN A 226 -5.79 20.11 -24.61
N GLU A 227 -5.04 19.14 -24.08
CA GLU A 227 -5.21 18.69 -22.68
C GLU A 227 -4.79 19.79 -21.70
N ASN A 228 -3.68 20.48 -21.98
CA ASN A 228 -3.17 21.55 -21.14
C ASN A 228 -4.18 22.71 -21.07
N ILE A 229 -4.84 23.05 -22.19
CA ILE A 229 -5.94 24.03 -22.23
C ILE A 229 -7.06 23.59 -21.29
N GLN A 230 -7.55 22.35 -21.42
CA GLN A 230 -8.64 21.84 -20.58
C GLN A 230 -8.28 21.92 -19.09
N ILE A 231 -7.08 21.46 -18.71
CA ILE A 231 -6.59 21.46 -17.32
C ILE A 231 -6.40 22.88 -16.77
N ASN A 232 -5.90 23.82 -17.57
CA ASN A 232 -5.72 25.21 -17.15
C ASN A 232 -7.05 25.95 -17.01
N GLU A 233 -8.02 25.68 -17.88
CA GLU A 233 -9.38 26.21 -17.78
C GLU A 233 -10.16 25.57 -16.62
N GLU A 234 -9.95 24.28 -16.35
CA GLU A 234 -10.51 23.59 -15.18
C GLU A 234 -9.98 24.18 -13.86
N ALA A 235 -8.68 24.48 -13.76
CA ALA A 235 -8.10 25.16 -12.61
C ALA A 235 -8.67 26.58 -12.39
N LYS A 236 -8.94 27.32 -13.47
CA LYS A 236 -9.66 28.62 -13.41
C LYS A 236 -11.11 28.44 -12.98
N TYR A 237 -11.80 27.41 -13.48
CA TYR A 237 -13.17 27.12 -13.13
C TYR A 237 -13.30 26.74 -11.65
N PHE A 238 -12.41 25.90 -11.11
CA PHE A 238 -12.34 25.60 -9.68
C PHE A 238 -12.29 26.88 -8.84
N MET A 239 -11.46 27.85 -9.22
CA MET A 239 -11.37 29.14 -8.53
C MET A 239 -12.64 30.01 -8.66
N SER A 240 -13.44 29.83 -9.71
CA SER A 240 -14.74 30.51 -9.85
C SER A 240 -15.80 30.03 -8.84
N LEU A 241 -15.59 28.87 -8.21
CA LEU A 241 -16.48 28.35 -7.15
C LEU A 241 -16.31 29.07 -5.81
N PHE A 242 -15.26 29.89 -5.65
CA PHE A 242 -14.92 30.56 -4.40
C PHE A 242 -15.60 31.93 -4.28
N SER A 243 -15.94 32.31 -3.05
CA SER A 243 -16.05 33.74 -2.74
C SER A 243 -14.63 34.31 -2.78
N VAL A 244 -14.43 35.38 -3.54
CA VAL A 244 -13.12 36.04 -3.69
C VAL A 244 -12.59 36.51 -2.33
N ASP A 245 -13.48 36.89 -1.41
CA ASP A 245 -13.14 37.29 -0.03
C ASP A 245 -12.64 36.13 0.85
N SER A 246 -12.94 34.87 0.51
CA SER A 246 -12.43 33.71 1.25
C SER A 246 -10.97 33.35 0.92
N ILE A 247 -10.37 34.01 -0.08
CA ILE A 247 -8.97 33.77 -0.47
C ILE A 247 -8.05 34.49 0.51
N ASN A 248 -7.24 33.70 1.23
CA ASN A 248 -6.28 34.23 2.19
C ASN A 248 -5.17 35.04 1.51
N ASP A 249 -4.68 36.05 2.23
CA ASP A 249 -3.43 36.72 1.87
C ASP A 249 -2.23 35.79 2.19
N TYR A 250 -1.10 35.98 1.51
CA TYR A 250 0.14 35.21 1.77
C TYR A 250 0.60 35.36 3.23
N TYR A 251 0.63 36.60 3.72
CA TYR A 251 0.89 36.91 5.12
C TYR A 251 -0.43 37.05 5.87
N LYS A 252 -0.90 35.91 6.40
CA LYS A 252 -2.18 35.77 7.13
C LYS A 252 -2.05 35.68 8.65
N TYR A 253 -0.84 35.55 9.19
CA TYR A 253 -0.60 35.44 10.63
C TYR A 253 0.08 36.68 11.22
N ASP A 254 -0.27 37.05 12.47
CA ASP A 254 0.21 38.27 13.13
C ASP A 254 1.74 38.39 13.19
N TYR A 255 2.46 37.28 13.40
CA TYR A 255 3.92 37.27 13.44
C TYR A 255 4.58 37.65 12.10
N GLN A 256 3.82 37.60 10.99
CA GLN A 256 4.25 38.00 9.65
C GLN A 256 3.96 39.47 9.35
N LYS A 257 3.30 40.22 10.24
CA LYS A 257 2.83 41.59 9.97
C LYS A 257 3.97 42.51 9.49
N ALA A 258 5.16 42.43 10.08
CA ALA A 258 6.31 43.24 9.65
C ALA A 258 6.74 42.95 8.20
N HIS A 259 6.63 41.70 7.72
CA HIS A 259 6.88 41.36 6.32
C HIS A 259 5.75 41.84 5.41
N LYS A 260 4.50 41.78 5.87
CA LYS A 260 3.32 42.29 5.15
C LYS A 260 3.39 43.81 4.95
N ASP A 261 3.66 44.55 6.02
CA ASP A 261 3.81 46.00 6.00
C ASP A 261 4.96 46.42 5.06
N PHE A 262 6.11 45.73 5.11
CA PHE A 262 7.24 45.96 4.20
C PHE A 262 6.87 45.74 2.73
N ILE A 263 6.20 44.63 2.39
CA ILE A 263 5.78 44.39 0.99
C ILE A 263 4.74 45.42 0.53
N ALA A 264 3.83 45.86 1.40
CA ALA A 264 2.86 46.90 1.09
C ALA A 264 3.55 48.24 0.77
N GLU A 265 4.49 48.68 1.61
CA GLU A 265 5.32 49.87 1.37
C GLU A 265 6.02 49.79 0.01
N LYS A 266 6.72 48.68 -0.26
CA LYS A 266 7.47 48.50 -1.50
C LYS A 266 6.60 48.36 -2.74
N THR A 267 5.38 47.83 -2.62
CA THR A 267 4.40 47.84 -3.71
C THR A 267 3.98 49.27 -4.06
N GLN A 268 3.71 50.12 -3.05
CA GLN A 268 3.37 51.53 -3.31
C GLN A 268 4.55 52.31 -3.91
N GLU A 269 5.78 52.07 -3.47
CA GLU A 269 6.98 52.66 -4.11
C GLU A 269 7.08 52.29 -5.60
N ILE A 270 6.82 51.04 -5.96
CA ILE A 270 6.85 50.59 -7.37
C ILE A 270 5.75 51.28 -8.18
N LEU A 271 4.52 51.30 -7.68
CA LEU A 271 3.38 51.92 -8.38
C LEU A 271 3.55 53.44 -8.55
N ASN A 272 4.11 54.13 -7.56
CA ASN A 272 4.37 55.57 -7.62
C ASN A 272 5.51 55.95 -8.59
N ASN A 273 6.46 55.04 -8.81
CA ASN A 273 7.61 55.24 -9.71
C ASN A 273 7.39 54.71 -11.14
N ALA A 274 6.19 54.20 -11.45
CA ALA A 274 5.84 53.75 -12.80
C ALA A 274 5.88 54.93 -13.80
N LYS A 275 6.47 54.70 -14.98
CA LYS A 275 6.61 55.74 -16.03
C LYS A 275 5.25 56.26 -16.48
N ASP A 276 4.30 55.34 -16.65
CA ASP A 276 2.91 55.62 -16.92
C ASP A 276 2.12 55.42 -15.63
N LYS A 277 1.25 56.38 -15.28
CA LYS A 277 0.41 56.26 -14.08
C LYS A 277 -0.62 55.17 -14.28
N ALA A 278 -0.46 54.06 -13.57
CA ALA A 278 -1.44 52.98 -13.50
C ALA A 278 -2.69 53.42 -12.73
N ASN A 279 -3.76 53.71 -13.47
CA ASN A 279 -5.03 54.20 -12.95
C ASN A 279 -6.03 53.06 -12.69
N THR A 280 -6.07 52.06 -13.57
CA THR A 280 -6.93 50.87 -13.42
C THR A 280 -6.30 49.82 -12.52
N ARG A 281 -7.08 48.80 -12.12
CA ARG A 281 -6.55 47.68 -11.33
C ARG A 281 -5.64 46.79 -12.18
N ILE A 282 -6.03 46.48 -13.40
CA ILE A 282 -5.23 45.65 -14.31
C ILE A 282 -3.90 46.31 -14.71
N GLU A 283 -3.85 47.63 -14.85
CA GLU A 283 -2.59 48.38 -15.04
C GLU A 283 -1.65 48.24 -13.81
N LYS A 284 -2.18 48.31 -12.59
CA LYS A 284 -1.38 48.16 -11.36
C LYS A 284 -0.83 46.73 -11.24
N ILE A 285 -1.65 45.72 -11.53
CA ILE A 285 -1.23 44.32 -11.60
C ILE A 285 -0.10 44.18 -12.64
N ARG A 286 -0.24 44.79 -13.82
CA ARG A 286 0.78 44.75 -14.89
C ARG A 286 2.10 45.41 -14.49
N VAL A 287 2.06 46.57 -13.85
CA VAL A 287 3.26 47.26 -13.34
C VAL A 287 4.01 46.39 -12.33
N ILE A 288 3.30 45.74 -11.40
CA ILE A 288 3.90 44.82 -10.42
C ILE A 288 4.53 43.61 -11.13
N TYR A 289 3.80 42.99 -12.06
CA TYR A 289 4.27 41.86 -12.87
C TYR A 289 5.55 42.16 -13.64
N ASP A 290 5.56 43.24 -14.44
CA ASP A 290 6.71 43.62 -15.26
C ASP A 290 7.90 44.03 -14.37
N TRP A 291 7.65 44.66 -13.21
CA TRP A 291 8.70 44.98 -12.25
C TRP A 291 9.33 43.71 -11.66
N ILE A 292 8.54 42.72 -11.23
CA ILE A 292 9.06 41.46 -10.66
C ILE A 292 9.94 40.75 -11.69
N HIS A 293 9.42 40.57 -12.92
CA HIS A 293 10.17 39.95 -14.01
C HIS A 293 11.49 40.66 -14.31
N SER A 294 11.47 42.01 -14.35
CA SER A 294 12.64 42.81 -14.70
C SER A 294 13.68 42.95 -13.57
N ASN A 295 13.29 42.75 -12.32
CA ASN A 295 14.15 43.03 -11.15
C ASN A 295 14.64 41.78 -10.42
N LEU A 296 13.99 40.62 -10.58
CA LEU A 296 14.47 39.36 -10.01
C LEU A 296 15.29 38.58 -11.05
N LYS A 297 16.32 37.87 -10.58
CA LYS A 297 17.11 36.92 -11.37
C LYS A 297 16.79 35.48 -10.94
N TYR A 298 16.74 34.58 -11.91
CA TYR A 298 16.39 33.19 -11.66
C TYR A 298 17.56 32.40 -11.05
N ALA A 299 17.25 31.63 -10.01
CA ALA A 299 18.22 30.84 -9.25
C ALA A 299 18.45 29.45 -9.87
N HIS A 300 19.25 29.40 -10.95
CA HIS A 300 19.49 28.15 -11.70
C HIS A 300 20.35 27.10 -10.97
N ASN A 301 21.26 27.50 -10.06
CA ASN A 301 22.25 26.60 -9.45
C ASN A 301 22.27 26.73 -7.92
N GLY A 302 22.41 25.59 -7.21
CA GLY A 302 22.38 25.50 -5.73
C GLY A 302 23.49 26.23 -4.94
N ASN A 303 24.37 26.96 -5.62
CA ASN A 303 25.41 27.79 -4.99
C ASN A 303 24.87 29.06 -4.30
N VAL A 304 23.59 29.40 -4.53
CA VAL A 304 22.91 30.51 -3.87
C VAL A 304 21.57 30.00 -3.35
N GLN A 305 21.31 30.18 -2.05
CA GLN A 305 20.03 29.82 -1.45
C GLN A 305 18.92 30.71 -2.01
N ALA A 306 18.12 30.15 -2.92
CA ALA A 306 17.00 30.81 -3.56
C ALA A 306 16.00 31.33 -2.52
N ALA A 307 15.50 32.55 -2.72
CA ALA A 307 14.41 33.06 -1.91
C ALA A 307 13.06 32.42 -2.30
N ILE A 308 12.26 32.05 -1.30
CA ILE A 308 10.88 31.58 -1.44
C ILE A 308 9.90 32.51 -0.70
N ASP A 309 10.32 33.09 0.44
CA ASP A 309 9.58 34.15 1.14
C ASP A 309 9.59 35.46 0.32
N PRO A 310 8.46 36.17 0.21
CA PRO A 310 8.35 37.43 -0.54
C PRO A 310 9.35 38.50 -0.14
N LYS A 311 9.56 38.72 1.17
CA LYS A 311 10.49 39.75 1.66
C LYS A 311 11.91 39.38 1.26
N MET A 312 12.32 38.12 1.43
CA MET A 312 13.61 37.63 0.95
C MET A 312 13.77 37.75 -0.58
N ALA A 313 12.72 37.45 -1.35
CA ALA A 313 12.77 37.55 -2.82
C ALA A 313 12.91 39.01 -3.27
N PHE A 314 12.20 39.92 -2.61
CA PHE A 314 12.34 41.36 -2.82
C PHE A 314 13.74 41.87 -2.47
N GLU A 315 14.30 41.48 -1.32
CA GLU A 315 15.59 41.98 -0.85
C GLU A 315 16.78 41.39 -1.62
N LYS A 316 16.79 40.07 -1.85
CA LYS A 316 17.88 39.38 -2.54
C LYS A 316 17.87 39.55 -4.06
N LYS A 317 16.71 39.88 -4.66
CA LYS A 317 16.49 39.90 -6.12
C LYS A 317 16.88 38.58 -6.83
N PHE A 318 16.82 37.46 -6.11
CA PHE A 318 17.33 36.16 -6.57
C PHE A 318 16.45 35.01 -6.04
N ALA A 319 15.72 34.34 -6.93
CA ALA A 319 14.65 33.41 -6.56
C ALA A 319 14.46 32.29 -7.60
N VAL A 320 13.83 31.19 -7.20
CA VAL A 320 13.19 30.22 -8.12
C VAL A 320 11.74 30.65 -8.39
N CYS A 321 11.04 29.99 -9.32
CA CYS A 321 9.62 30.23 -9.65
C CYS A 321 8.73 30.40 -8.40
N GLY A 322 8.99 29.61 -7.35
CA GLY A 322 8.30 29.73 -6.06
C GLY A 322 8.43 31.10 -5.39
N GLY A 323 9.61 31.73 -5.43
CA GLY A 323 9.82 33.07 -4.88
C GLY A 323 9.26 34.20 -5.76
N TYR A 324 9.26 34.03 -7.09
CA TYR A 324 8.61 34.98 -8.02
C TYR A 324 7.10 35.05 -7.77
N SER A 325 6.44 33.88 -7.78
CA SER A 325 4.98 33.77 -7.60
C SER A 325 4.50 34.10 -6.19
N ASN A 326 5.29 33.76 -5.15
CA ASN A 326 5.00 34.18 -3.78
C ASN A 326 5.15 35.70 -3.60
N LEU A 327 6.20 36.32 -4.13
CA LEU A 327 6.37 37.77 -4.12
C LEU A 327 5.21 38.46 -4.82
N TYR A 328 4.85 37.97 -6.00
CA TYR A 328 3.73 38.50 -6.78
C TYR A 328 2.42 38.39 -6.00
N LYS A 329 2.13 37.23 -5.39
CA LYS A 329 0.96 37.08 -4.53
C LYS A 329 0.94 38.12 -3.42
N ALA A 330 2.01 38.25 -2.65
CA ALA A 330 2.06 39.19 -1.51
C ALA A 330 1.95 40.66 -1.94
N MET A 331 2.51 41.03 -3.10
CA MET A 331 2.37 42.38 -3.65
C MET A 331 0.93 42.66 -4.12
N LEU A 332 0.29 41.70 -4.79
CA LEU A 332 -1.11 41.80 -5.20
C LEU A 332 -2.08 41.84 -4.00
N ASP A 333 -1.86 40.99 -3.00
CA ASP A 333 -2.62 41.00 -1.74
C ASP A 333 -2.53 42.39 -1.08
N SER A 334 -1.37 43.06 -1.13
CA SER A 334 -1.17 44.40 -0.54
C SER A 334 -1.93 45.54 -1.22
N ILE A 335 -2.47 45.32 -2.43
CA ILE A 335 -3.35 46.25 -3.14
C ILE A 335 -4.79 45.69 -3.28
N ASN A 336 -5.14 44.70 -2.46
CA ASN A 336 -6.43 44.02 -2.46
C ASN A 336 -6.80 43.40 -3.84
N VAL A 337 -5.81 42.83 -4.52
CA VAL A 337 -5.99 41.96 -5.70
C VAL A 337 -5.87 40.51 -5.24
N LYS A 338 -7.02 39.83 -5.13
CA LYS A 338 -7.05 38.43 -4.71
C LYS A 338 -6.48 37.53 -5.80
N ASN A 339 -5.63 36.60 -5.38
CA ASN A 339 -4.93 35.69 -6.25
C ASN A 339 -4.48 34.47 -5.44
N VAL A 340 -4.24 33.36 -6.15
CA VAL A 340 -3.74 32.10 -5.59
C VAL A 340 -2.52 31.64 -6.35
N VAL A 341 -1.69 30.83 -5.69
CA VAL A 341 -0.51 30.23 -6.30
C VAL A 341 -0.93 28.91 -6.97
N VAL A 342 -0.42 28.66 -8.17
CA VAL A 342 -0.58 27.42 -8.92
C VAL A 342 0.77 26.71 -8.99
N ILE A 343 0.80 25.46 -8.56
CA ILE A 343 1.88 24.52 -8.89
C ILE A 343 1.50 23.85 -10.21
N GLY A 344 2.46 23.63 -11.08
CA GLY A 344 2.24 22.95 -12.35
C GLY A 344 3.52 22.46 -12.98
N TRP A 345 3.42 22.13 -14.26
CA TRP A 345 4.54 21.78 -15.10
C TRP A 345 4.75 22.82 -16.18
N SER A 346 5.99 22.86 -16.67
CA SER A 346 6.45 23.63 -17.81
C SER A 346 7.38 22.78 -18.68
N GLU A 347 7.80 23.31 -19.84
CA GLU A 347 8.84 22.66 -20.67
C GLU A 347 10.14 22.39 -19.88
N TYR A 348 10.45 23.21 -18.87
CA TYR A 348 11.65 23.09 -18.04
C TYR A 348 11.44 22.32 -16.72
N GLY A 349 10.30 21.67 -16.54
CA GLY A 349 9.97 20.85 -15.37
C GLY A 349 8.95 21.50 -14.42
N ASP A 350 9.01 21.11 -13.14
CA ASP A 350 8.19 21.67 -12.05
C ASP A 350 8.21 23.21 -12.07
N HIS A 351 7.04 23.85 -12.09
CA HIS A 351 6.91 25.31 -12.18
C HIS A 351 5.81 25.85 -11.26
N GLN A 352 5.89 27.14 -10.94
CA GLN A 352 4.96 27.81 -10.02
C GLN A 352 4.64 29.23 -10.49
N TRP A 353 3.35 29.55 -10.62
CA TRP A 353 2.82 30.84 -11.07
C TRP A 353 1.55 31.22 -10.30
N ASN A 354 0.76 32.19 -10.78
CA ASN A 354 -0.44 32.68 -10.09
C ASN A 354 -1.70 32.62 -10.97
N LEU A 355 -2.84 32.35 -10.34
CA LEU A 355 -4.17 32.71 -10.84
C LEU A 355 -4.59 34.01 -10.17
N VAL A 356 -4.77 35.07 -10.96
CA VAL A 356 -5.07 36.43 -10.50
C VAL A 356 -6.52 36.78 -10.83
N TYR A 357 -7.25 37.36 -9.88
CA TYR A 357 -8.62 37.80 -10.10
C TYR A 357 -8.68 39.13 -10.85
N ASP A 358 -9.57 39.21 -11.83
CA ASP A 358 -9.89 40.42 -12.57
C ASP A 358 -11.34 40.86 -12.24
N ASP A 359 -11.47 42.00 -11.57
CA ASP A 359 -12.76 42.59 -11.21
C ASP A 359 -13.57 43.01 -12.44
N GLU A 360 -12.92 43.38 -13.56
CA GLU A 360 -13.59 43.89 -14.77
C GLU A 360 -14.28 42.75 -15.53
N THR A 361 -13.69 41.56 -15.51
CA THR A 361 -14.24 40.35 -16.15
C THR A 361 -14.82 39.34 -15.16
N ASN A 362 -14.86 39.66 -13.86
CA ASN A 362 -15.33 38.82 -12.76
C ASN A 362 -14.79 37.38 -12.84
N SER A 363 -13.49 37.22 -13.11
CA SER A 363 -12.89 35.92 -13.42
C SER A 363 -11.39 35.87 -13.14
N PHE A 364 -10.85 34.66 -12.97
CA PHE A 364 -9.42 34.42 -12.79
C PHE A 364 -8.69 34.24 -14.13
N PHE A 365 -7.48 34.77 -14.23
CA PHE A 365 -6.56 34.57 -15.35
C PHE A 365 -5.19 34.10 -14.87
N HIS A 366 -4.49 33.32 -15.69
CA HIS A 366 -3.13 32.88 -15.39
C HIS A 366 -2.12 34.02 -15.62
N SER A 367 -1.17 34.15 -14.69
CA SER A 367 -0.10 35.14 -14.76
C SER A 367 1.19 34.58 -14.14
N ASP A 368 2.26 34.49 -14.94
CA ASP A 368 3.60 34.04 -14.51
C ASP A 368 4.67 35.15 -14.70
N PRO A 369 5.05 35.88 -13.63
CA PRO A 369 6.10 36.89 -13.68
C PRO A 369 7.50 36.27 -13.77
N THR A 370 7.65 34.95 -13.63
CA THR A 370 8.95 34.27 -13.79
C THR A 370 9.42 34.42 -15.24
N TRP A 371 8.57 34.05 -16.20
CA TRP A 371 8.90 34.08 -17.62
C TRP A 371 8.58 35.41 -18.29
N GLY A 372 7.62 36.18 -17.76
CA GLY A 372 7.33 37.54 -18.21
C GLY A 372 6.74 37.62 -19.62
N GLY A 373 6.68 38.85 -20.15
CA GLY A 373 6.09 39.13 -21.46
C GLY A 373 4.56 38.95 -21.52
N ASN A 374 3.99 39.15 -22.71
CA ASN A 374 2.53 39.24 -22.88
C ASN A 374 1.81 37.88 -22.87
N VAL A 375 2.47 36.79 -23.30
CA VAL A 375 1.85 35.45 -23.31
C VAL A 375 1.62 34.93 -21.89
N ASN A 376 2.47 35.33 -20.95
CA ASN A 376 2.41 34.90 -19.55
C ASN A 376 1.66 35.92 -18.64
N PHE A 377 1.03 36.95 -19.22
CA PHE A 377 0.18 37.91 -18.51
C PHE A 377 -1.21 37.95 -19.15
N LYS A 378 -2.21 37.30 -18.54
CA LYS A 378 -3.58 37.23 -19.09
C LYS A 378 -3.58 36.74 -20.55
N GLY A 379 -2.70 35.79 -20.86
CA GLY A 379 -2.58 35.19 -22.18
C GLY A 379 -3.83 34.41 -22.59
N SER A 380 -3.99 34.16 -23.89
CA SER A 380 -5.03 33.24 -24.36
C SER A 380 -4.78 31.82 -23.81
N GLY A 381 -5.85 31.05 -23.60
CA GLY A 381 -5.76 29.68 -23.09
C GLY A 381 -4.75 28.85 -23.90
N GLU A 382 -4.81 28.91 -25.24
CA GLU A 382 -3.85 28.24 -26.13
C GLU A 382 -2.41 28.79 -26.02
N GLY A 383 -2.24 30.11 -25.89
CA GLY A 383 -0.92 30.74 -25.78
C GLY A 383 -0.20 30.34 -24.49
N PHE A 384 -0.92 30.37 -23.36
CA PHE A 384 -0.39 29.98 -22.06
C PHE A 384 -0.15 28.47 -21.97
N SER A 385 -1.10 27.66 -22.45
CA SER A 385 -1.11 26.19 -22.31
C SER A 385 -0.13 25.45 -23.23
N ARG A 386 0.48 26.14 -24.21
CA ARG A 386 1.67 25.63 -24.90
C ARG A 386 2.81 25.33 -23.93
N TRP A 387 2.92 26.12 -22.85
CA TRP A 387 4.07 26.08 -21.96
C TRP A 387 3.74 25.89 -20.49
N HIS A 388 2.47 26.00 -20.08
CA HIS A 388 2.00 25.78 -18.70
C HIS A 388 0.90 24.71 -18.62
N ARG A 389 0.95 23.83 -17.61
CA ARG A 389 -0.11 22.85 -17.28
C ARG A 389 -0.29 22.83 -15.77
N ALA A 390 -1.42 23.32 -15.29
CA ALA A 390 -1.75 23.34 -13.87
C ALA A 390 -1.70 21.91 -13.28
N TYR A 391 -1.16 21.81 -12.07
CA TYR A 391 -1.15 20.59 -11.26
C TYR A 391 -2.02 20.79 -10.03
N GLN A 392 -1.81 21.85 -9.23
CA GLN A 392 -2.55 22.11 -8.00
C GLN A 392 -2.70 23.60 -7.75
N VAL A 393 -3.81 23.99 -7.14
CA VAL A 393 -4.01 25.35 -6.62
C VAL A 393 -3.79 25.34 -5.11
N ILE A 394 -2.87 26.16 -4.61
CA ILE A 394 -2.45 26.18 -3.19
C ILE A 394 -3.42 27.00 -2.34
N ASP A 395 -3.73 26.51 -1.13
CA ASP A 395 -4.51 27.21 -0.07
C ASP A 395 -5.93 27.61 -0.49
N ALA A 396 -6.51 26.88 -1.45
CA ALA A 396 -7.86 27.07 -1.97
C ALA A 396 -8.67 25.78 -1.83
N HIS A 397 -9.48 25.66 -0.76
CA HIS A 397 -10.38 24.52 -0.54
C HIS A 397 -11.84 24.97 -0.45
N LYS A 398 -12.72 24.30 -1.20
CA LYS A 398 -14.15 24.63 -1.27
C LYS A 398 -14.96 23.62 -0.45
N ALA A 399 -15.64 24.11 0.60
CA ALA A 399 -16.57 23.28 1.37
C ALA A 399 -17.88 23.04 0.59
N ILE A 400 -18.25 21.78 0.40
CA ILE A 400 -19.49 21.31 -0.25
C ILE A 400 -19.93 20.00 0.44
N GLU A 401 -21.19 19.92 0.88
CA GLU A 401 -21.83 18.69 1.40
C GLU A 401 -20.99 17.86 2.41
N GLY A 402 -20.37 18.54 3.40
CA GLY A 402 -19.61 17.88 4.47
C GLY A 402 -18.15 17.53 4.12
N PHE A 403 -17.71 17.83 2.91
CA PHE A 403 -16.31 17.72 2.48
C PHE A 403 -15.75 19.09 2.09
N GLU A 404 -14.43 19.24 2.20
CA GLU A 404 -13.68 20.24 1.43
C GLU A 404 -13.07 19.58 0.19
N TYR A 405 -13.06 20.31 -0.93
CA TYR A 405 -12.46 19.90 -2.20
C TYR A 405 -11.31 20.83 -2.58
N GLU A 406 -10.25 20.27 -3.17
CA GLU A 406 -9.11 21.00 -3.75
C GLU A 406 -9.03 20.75 -5.27
N TYR A 407 -8.28 21.59 -5.98
CA TYR A 407 -7.80 21.26 -7.32
C TYR A 407 -6.38 20.69 -7.24
N ASN A 408 -6.21 19.42 -7.54
CA ASN A 408 -4.96 18.67 -7.44
C ASN A 408 -5.00 17.51 -8.45
N ARG A 409 -4.50 17.76 -9.66
CA ARG A 409 -4.62 16.91 -10.86
C ARG A 409 -6.10 16.55 -11.12
N GLY A 410 -6.90 17.57 -11.41
CA GLY A 410 -8.36 17.51 -11.42
C GLY A 410 -8.97 17.80 -10.04
N PHE A 411 -10.30 17.73 -9.93
CA PHE A 411 -10.99 17.91 -8.66
C PHE A 411 -10.70 16.75 -7.70
N SER A 412 -10.37 17.07 -6.45
CA SER A 412 -9.98 16.12 -5.41
C SER A 412 -10.77 16.36 -4.13
N ALA A 413 -11.23 15.29 -3.49
CA ALA A 413 -11.74 15.36 -2.12
C ALA A 413 -10.56 15.59 -1.17
N PHE A 414 -10.52 16.76 -0.51
CA PHE A 414 -9.40 17.18 0.34
C PHE A 414 -9.53 16.64 1.77
N ARG A 415 -10.62 16.94 2.48
CA ARG A 415 -10.88 16.39 3.83
C ARG A 415 -12.37 16.28 4.13
N ASN A 416 -12.73 15.36 5.02
CA ASN A 416 -14.03 15.40 5.67
C ASN A 416 -14.04 16.53 6.71
N ILE A 417 -15.08 17.36 6.70
CA ILE A 417 -15.33 18.41 7.70
C ILE A 417 -16.54 18.08 8.60
N ASP A 418 -17.35 17.08 8.25
CA ASP A 418 -18.42 16.53 9.09
C ASP A 418 -17.87 15.38 9.96
N THR A 419 -17.13 15.74 11.02
CA THR A 419 -16.43 14.77 11.88
C THR A 419 -17.34 14.05 12.88
N ASP A 420 -18.59 14.49 13.02
CA ASP A 420 -19.55 13.91 13.95
C ASP A 420 -20.30 12.71 13.35
N LYS A 421 -20.40 12.62 12.02
CA LYS A 421 -20.91 11.44 11.32
C LYS A 421 -19.86 10.32 11.26
N LYS A 422 -20.22 9.17 11.83
CA LYS A 422 -19.42 7.92 11.80
C LYS A 422 -19.87 6.94 10.70
N ASP A 423 -20.83 7.35 9.88
CA ASP A 423 -21.39 6.55 8.81
C ASP A 423 -20.43 6.42 7.63
N LEU A 424 -20.83 5.66 6.61
CA LEU A 424 -20.09 5.58 5.34
C LEU A 424 -20.12 6.95 4.65
N LEU A 425 -18.99 7.66 4.67
CA LEU A 425 -18.90 8.97 4.04
C LEU A 425 -18.52 8.81 2.56
N LYS A 426 -19.28 9.51 1.71
CA LYS A 426 -19.15 9.50 0.26
C LYS A 426 -18.82 10.92 -0.24
N PRO A 427 -17.60 11.14 -0.77
CA PRO A 427 -17.34 12.32 -1.59
C PRO A 427 -18.27 12.37 -2.80
N LEU A 428 -18.49 13.57 -3.33
CA LEU A 428 -19.22 13.79 -4.58
C LEU A 428 -18.55 13.03 -5.73
N GLU A 429 -19.35 12.51 -6.67
CA GLU A 429 -18.84 11.90 -7.91
C GLU A 429 -18.37 12.98 -8.91
N SER A 430 -19.02 14.15 -8.87
CA SER A 430 -18.74 15.34 -9.68
C SER A 430 -19.20 16.58 -8.92
N ILE A 431 -18.58 17.74 -9.22
CA ILE A 431 -19.03 19.05 -8.76
C ILE A 431 -20.21 19.57 -9.60
N ASP A 432 -20.23 19.24 -10.89
CA ASP A 432 -21.30 19.52 -11.84
C ASP A 432 -21.31 18.48 -12.99
N GLU A 433 -22.07 18.72 -14.06
CA GLU A 433 -22.17 17.79 -15.21
C GLU A 433 -20.85 17.58 -15.98
N ALA A 434 -19.94 18.55 -15.97
CA ALA A 434 -18.67 18.51 -16.68
C ALA A 434 -17.48 18.14 -15.77
N HIS A 435 -17.50 18.58 -14.51
CA HIS A 435 -16.35 18.51 -13.61
C HIS A 435 -16.44 17.37 -12.60
N LYS A 436 -15.81 16.24 -12.96
CA LYS A 436 -15.75 15.02 -12.14
C LYS A 436 -14.77 15.14 -10.98
N VAL A 437 -15.10 14.56 -9.82
CA VAL A 437 -14.14 14.36 -8.74
C VAL A 437 -13.34 13.09 -9.06
N VAL A 438 -12.03 13.24 -9.28
CA VAL A 438 -11.16 12.18 -9.79
C VAL A 438 -10.15 11.65 -8.77
N SER A 439 -10.05 12.28 -7.59
CA SER A 439 -9.09 11.84 -6.59
C SER A 439 -9.49 12.10 -5.14
N ILE A 440 -8.80 11.42 -4.23
CA ILE A 440 -8.96 11.53 -2.78
C ILE A 440 -7.60 11.81 -2.15
N SER A 441 -7.48 12.96 -1.49
CA SER A 441 -6.29 13.40 -0.76
C SER A 441 -6.09 12.61 0.54
N GLN A 442 -4.83 12.56 1.01
CA GLN A 442 -4.48 11.88 2.26
C GLN A 442 -5.28 12.40 3.47
N ASN A 443 -5.60 13.69 3.47
CA ASN A 443 -6.33 14.35 4.56
C ASN A 443 -7.77 13.83 4.74
N VAL A 444 -8.37 13.15 3.73
CA VAL A 444 -9.61 12.38 3.89
C VAL A 444 -9.38 11.14 4.76
N LEU A 445 -8.24 10.46 4.59
CA LEU A 445 -7.87 9.26 5.35
C LEU A 445 -7.59 9.58 6.85
N ASP A 446 -7.11 10.79 7.13
CA ASP A 446 -6.96 11.35 8.48
C ASP A 446 -8.28 11.66 9.19
N THR A 447 -9.39 11.80 8.44
CA THR A 447 -10.67 12.31 8.94
C THR A 447 -11.83 11.32 8.82
N THR A 448 -11.62 10.17 8.15
CA THR A 448 -12.69 9.21 7.82
C THR A 448 -12.39 7.81 8.35
N GLU A 449 -13.37 7.14 8.96
CA GLU A 449 -13.22 5.74 9.39
C GLU A 449 -13.69 4.74 8.32
N ARG A 450 -14.77 5.04 7.58
CA ARG A 450 -15.26 4.22 6.46
C ARG A 450 -15.40 5.10 5.23
N LEU A 451 -14.60 4.81 4.20
CA LEU A 451 -14.48 5.67 3.02
C LEU A 451 -15.06 4.99 1.78
N TYR A 452 -16.00 5.67 1.12
CA TYR A 452 -16.50 5.27 -0.19
C TYR A 452 -15.64 5.85 -1.32
N ILE A 453 -15.30 5.01 -2.30
CA ILE A 453 -14.54 5.35 -3.50
C ILE A 453 -15.51 5.38 -4.69
N GLY A 454 -15.71 6.59 -5.24
CA GLY A 454 -16.64 6.88 -6.35
C GLY A 454 -16.31 6.20 -7.67
N GLU A 455 -17.22 6.26 -8.64
CA GLU A 455 -17.01 5.69 -9.99
C GLU A 455 -15.92 6.43 -10.79
N ASN A 456 -15.75 7.73 -10.54
CA ASN A 456 -14.76 8.58 -11.23
C ASN A 456 -13.39 8.64 -10.53
N ILE A 457 -13.19 8.00 -9.37
CA ILE A 457 -11.93 8.11 -8.61
C ILE A 457 -10.81 7.29 -9.28
N GLU A 458 -9.78 7.99 -9.76
CA GLU A 458 -8.60 7.42 -10.44
C GLU A 458 -7.37 7.37 -9.51
N ARG A 459 -7.34 8.18 -8.43
CA ARG A 459 -6.20 8.28 -7.50
C ARG A 459 -6.64 8.43 -6.05
N ILE A 460 -5.92 7.78 -5.14
CA ILE A 460 -6.07 7.91 -3.69
C ILE A 460 -4.68 8.08 -3.08
N ASP A 461 -4.44 9.16 -2.34
CA ASP A 461 -3.11 9.51 -1.82
C ASP A 461 -2.84 8.83 -0.47
N TYR A 462 -2.74 7.49 -0.45
CA TYR A 462 -2.48 6.68 0.77
C TYR A 462 -0.99 6.44 1.07
N SER A 463 -0.08 7.12 0.39
CA SER A 463 1.38 6.85 0.44
C SER A 463 2.00 7.00 1.83
N GLY A 464 1.55 7.99 2.61
CA GLY A 464 1.92 8.18 4.02
C GLY A 464 1.04 7.42 5.02
N GLY A 465 0.23 6.46 4.56
CA GLY A 465 -0.63 5.61 5.37
C GLY A 465 -2.11 5.98 5.31
N THR A 466 -2.94 5.06 5.83
CA THR A 466 -4.42 5.11 5.82
C THR A 466 -5.03 5.63 7.14
N HIS A 467 -4.19 6.03 8.10
CA HIS A 467 -4.53 6.79 9.31
C HIS A 467 -5.73 6.30 10.13
N LYS A 468 -6.92 6.87 9.94
CA LYS A 468 -8.15 6.49 10.67
C LYS A 468 -9.00 5.44 9.94
N VAL A 469 -8.76 5.21 8.65
CA VAL A 469 -9.58 4.30 7.84
C VAL A 469 -9.52 2.88 8.41
N LYS A 470 -10.70 2.27 8.48
CA LYS A 470 -10.98 0.90 8.90
C LYS A 470 -11.56 0.06 7.77
N TRP A 471 -12.23 0.70 6.81
CA TRP A 471 -12.91 0.07 5.69
C TRP A 471 -12.87 0.96 4.44
N PHE A 472 -12.54 0.36 3.30
CA PHE A 472 -12.80 0.94 1.97
C PHE A 472 -14.03 0.27 1.35
N GLU A 473 -14.95 1.07 0.82
CA GLU A 473 -16.05 0.61 -0.01
C GLU A 473 -15.83 1.17 -1.42
N VAL A 474 -15.92 0.36 -2.48
CA VAL A 474 -15.56 0.80 -3.84
C VAL A 474 -16.73 0.59 -4.79
N SER A 475 -17.09 1.64 -5.53
CA SER A 475 -18.12 1.56 -6.58
C SER A 475 -17.83 0.42 -7.57
N PRO A 476 -18.79 -0.49 -7.85
CA PRO A 476 -18.63 -1.54 -8.85
C PRO A 476 -18.27 -1.01 -10.25
N LYS A 477 -18.60 0.25 -10.54
CA LYS A 477 -18.29 0.94 -11.79
C LYS A 477 -16.92 1.64 -11.81
N ASN A 478 -16.22 1.79 -10.68
CA ASN A 478 -14.88 2.37 -10.68
C ASN A 478 -13.95 1.53 -11.59
N GLN A 479 -13.10 2.19 -12.39
CA GLN A 479 -12.26 1.52 -13.40
C GLN A 479 -10.85 1.15 -12.91
N HIS A 480 -10.41 1.71 -11.78
CA HIS A 480 -9.02 1.63 -11.28
C HIS A 480 -8.89 0.75 -10.02
N PHE A 481 -9.91 0.78 -9.16
CA PHE A 481 -9.91 0.15 -7.85
C PHE A 481 -11.01 -0.90 -7.71
N ALA A 482 -10.78 -1.82 -6.79
CA ALA A 482 -11.78 -2.72 -6.24
C ALA A 482 -11.58 -2.83 -4.72
N SER A 483 -12.62 -3.26 -4.00
CA SER A 483 -12.47 -3.70 -2.62
C SER A 483 -13.07 -5.08 -2.43
N LYS A 484 -12.46 -5.83 -1.53
CA LYS A 484 -12.98 -7.07 -0.96
C LYS A 484 -12.71 -7.02 0.54
N ASP A 485 -13.75 -7.26 1.33
CA ASP A 485 -13.72 -7.25 2.79
C ASP A 485 -13.09 -5.97 3.39
N GLY A 486 -13.30 -4.81 2.78
CA GLY A 486 -12.78 -3.51 3.26
C GLY A 486 -11.32 -3.22 2.92
N VAL A 487 -10.62 -4.11 2.22
CA VAL A 487 -9.23 -3.96 1.74
C VAL A 487 -9.21 -3.37 0.32
N LEU A 488 -8.24 -2.52 -0.01
CA LEU A 488 -8.13 -1.88 -1.32
C LEU A 488 -7.21 -2.66 -2.28
N TYR A 489 -7.68 -2.87 -3.50
CA TYR A 489 -6.98 -3.58 -4.58
C TYR A 489 -7.07 -2.78 -5.90
N THR A 490 -6.25 -3.14 -6.88
CA THR A 490 -6.50 -2.78 -8.29
C THR A 490 -7.81 -3.40 -8.78
N LYS A 491 -8.43 -2.79 -9.80
CA LYS A 491 -9.73 -3.22 -10.35
C LYS A 491 -9.80 -4.70 -10.74
N ASP A 492 -8.69 -5.23 -11.25
CA ASP A 492 -8.52 -6.62 -11.68
C ASP A 492 -8.20 -7.60 -10.53
N MET A 493 -8.10 -7.10 -9.29
CA MET A 493 -7.73 -7.85 -8.09
C MET A 493 -6.36 -8.57 -8.19
N GLN A 494 -5.46 -8.11 -9.08
CA GLN A 494 -4.11 -8.66 -9.23
C GLN A 494 -3.09 -8.04 -8.25
N THR A 495 -3.35 -6.83 -7.76
CA THR A 495 -2.47 -6.14 -6.80
C THR A 495 -3.24 -5.77 -5.53
N LEU A 496 -2.72 -6.17 -4.36
CA LEU A 496 -3.12 -5.59 -3.08
C LEU A 496 -2.41 -4.24 -2.92
N LEU A 497 -3.20 -3.16 -2.84
CA LEU A 497 -2.69 -1.80 -2.70
C LEU A 497 -2.47 -1.46 -1.23
N VAL A 498 -3.52 -1.55 -0.40
CA VAL A 498 -3.41 -1.28 1.04
C VAL A 498 -4.53 -1.92 1.87
N VAL A 499 -4.15 -2.52 2.99
CA VAL A 499 -5.05 -2.86 4.10
C VAL A 499 -5.14 -1.66 5.06
N PRO A 500 -6.32 -1.25 5.51
CA PRO A 500 -6.45 -0.12 6.43
C PRO A 500 -5.64 -0.28 7.73
N LYS A 501 -4.94 0.75 8.20
CA LYS A 501 -4.10 0.67 9.43
C LYS A 501 -4.93 0.30 10.66
N LYS A 502 -6.18 0.80 10.70
CA LYS A 502 -7.19 0.56 11.74
C LYS A 502 -8.25 -0.46 11.31
N TYR A 503 -7.91 -1.34 10.37
CA TYR A 503 -8.80 -2.39 9.85
C TYR A 503 -9.57 -3.09 10.97
N GLU A 504 -10.89 -3.19 10.77
CA GLU A 504 -11.82 -3.60 11.84
C GLU A 504 -11.75 -5.09 12.15
N ASN A 505 -11.35 -5.92 11.19
CA ASN A 505 -11.13 -7.35 11.40
C ASN A 505 -9.69 -7.62 11.88
N ASN A 506 -9.51 -8.69 12.64
CA ASN A 506 -8.21 -9.19 13.07
C ASN A 506 -7.55 -10.16 12.07
N GLU A 507 -8.27 -10.59 11.03
CA GLU A 507 -7.75 -11.48 9.99
C GLU A 507 -8.04 -10.94 8.58
N ILE A 508 -7.14 -11.20 7.64
CA ILE A 508 -7.35 -10.99 6.20
C ILE A 508 -7.16 -12.29 5.45
N THR A 509 -7.81 -12.43 4.30
CA THR A 509 -7.61 -13.54 3.37
C THR A 509 -7.19 -13.01 2.01
N LEU A 510 -5.93 -13.22 1.63
CA LEU A 510 -5.37 -12.77 0.36
C LEU A 510 -6.00 -13.57 -0.80
N PRO A 511 -6.66 -12.91 -1.78
CA PRO A 511 -7.32 -13.62 -2.87
C PRO A 511 -6.36 -14.39 -3.78
N LYS A 512 -6.83 -15.47 -4.41
CA LYS A 512 -5.99 -16.27 -5.32
C LYS A 512 -5.58 -15.55 -6.61
N THR A 513 -6.23 -14.43 -6.92
CA THR A 513 -5.89 -13.53 -8.03
C THR A 513 -4.68 -12.64 -7.75
N VAL A 514 -4.33 -12.39 -6.47
CA VAL A 514 -3.29 -11.43 -6.12
C VAL A 514 -1.90 -11.98 -6.42
N LYS A 515 -1.18 -11.27 -7.27
CA LYS A 515 0.20 -11.51 -7.71
C LYS A 515 1.17 -10.57 -7.01
N ILE A 516 0.78 -9.32 -6.85
CA ILE A 516 1.64 -8.24 -6.33
C ILE A 516 1.03 -7.69 -5.02
N ILE A 517 1.90 -7.39 -4.07
CA ILE A 517 1.60 -6.52 -2.93
C ILE A 517 2.45 -5.27 -3.16
N GLU A 518 1.82 -4.10 -3.23
CA GLU A 518 2.47 -2.87 -3.72
C GLU A 518 3.71 -2.47 -2.91
N ASP A 519 3.64 -2.61 -1.58
CA ASP A 519 4.72 -2.38 -0.62
C ASP A 519 4.57 -3.41 0.50
N TRP A 520 5.50 -4.36 0.63
CA TRP A 520 5.33 -5.51 1.53
C TRP A 520 5.21 -5.09 3.00
N LYS A 521 5.83 -3.97 3.37
CA LYS A 521 5.81 -3.44 4.75
C LYS A 521 4.67 -2.45 4.97
N GLY A 522 4.43 -1.55 4.02
CA GLY A 522 3.44 -0.49 4.10
C GLY A 522 2.01 -0.96 3.82
N SER A 523 1.80 -1.84 2.83
CA SER A 523 0.46 -2.27 2.42
C SER A 523 -0.25 -3.14 3.47
N ILE A 524 0.47 -3.73 4.43
CA ILE A 524 -0.07 -4.61 5.49
C ILE A 524 0.38 -4.15 6.89
N ASP A 525 0.52 -2.83 7.12
CA ASP A 525 0.89 -2.25 8.43
C ASP A 525 -0.29 -2.19 9.44
N VAL A 526 -0.99 -3.30 9.64
CA VAL A 526 -2.28 -3.33 10.38
C VAL A 526 -2.09 -3.49 11.89
N ASP A 527 -2.66 -2.60 12.70
CA ASP A 527 -2.42 -2.52 14.16
C ASP A 527 -2.94 -3.71 14.98
N ASN A 528 -4.05 -4.33 14.54
CA ASN A 528 -4.76 -5.39 15.29
C ASN A 528 -4.68 -6.79 14.64
N LEU A 529 -3.96 -6.94 13.53
CA LEU A 529 -3.96 -8.17 12.74
C LEU A 529 -3.28 -9.33 13.49
N THR A 530 -3.97 -10.47 13.56
CA THR A 530 -3.53 -11.72 14.20
C THR A 530 -3.15 -12.80 13.17
N LYS A 531 -3.82 -12.83 12.01
CA LYS A 531 -3.63 -13.87 10.96
C LYS A 531 -3.72 -13.25 9.57
N ILE A 532 -2.83 -13.65 8.67
CA ILE A 532 -2.99 -13.49 7.22
C ILE A 532 -3.23 -14.88 6.64
N ASN A 533 -4.39 -15.10 6.02
CA ASN A 533 -4.71 -16.31 5.25
C ASN A 533 -4.46 -16.06 3.76
N VAL A 534 -4.35 -17.12 2.96
CA VAL A 534 -4.25 -17.05 1.48
C VAL A 534 -5.23 -18.05 0.88
N GLU A 535 -6.00 -17.64 -0.12
CA GLU A 535 -6.93 -18.54 -0.81
C GLU A 535 -6.19 -19.67 -1.55
N PRO A 536 -6.66 -20.93 -1.48
CA PRO A 536 -6.14 -22.02 -2.29
C PRO A 536 -6.11 -21.68 -3.77
N GLY A 537 -4.99 -21.97 -4.44
CA GLY A 537 -4.77 -21.64 -5.84
C GLY A 537 -4.02 -20.32 -6.06
N ASN A 538 -3.62 -19.58 -5.02
CA ASN A 538 -2.69 -18.47 -5.19
C ASN A 538 -1.31 -19.01 -5.60
N TYR A 539 -0.76 -18.49 -6.71
CA TYR A 539 0.52 -18.97 -7.26
C TYR A 539 1.76 -18.25 -6.69
N TRP A 540 1.59 -17.12 -6.00
CA TRP A 540 2.69 -16.24 -5.56
C TRP A 540 2.91 -16.26 -4.03
N TYR A 541 1.86 -16.48 -3.25
CA TYR A 541 1.90 -16.41 -1.79
C TYR A 541 1.32 -17.66 -1.13
N GLN A 542 1.67 -17.86 0.14
CA GLN A 542 1.14 -18.93 0.99
C GLN A 542 1.08 -18.45 2.46
N SER A 543 0.12 -18.94 3.24
CA SER A 543 0.04 -18.70 4.69
C SER A 543 0.42 -19.92 5.51
N TYR A 544 1.35 -19.72 6.46
CA TYR A 544 1.73 -20.72 7.43
C TYR A 544 1.62 -20.13 8.83
N GLY A 545 0.69 -20.66 9.63
CA GLY A 545 0.43 -20.16 10.99
C GLY A 545 -0.08 -18.72 11.07
N GLY A 546 -0.58 -18.17 9.97
CA GLY A 546 -0.98 -16.76 9.85
C GLY A 546 0.14 -15.81 9.46
N ILE A 547 1.36 -16.29 9.25
CA ILE A 547 2.47 -15.53 8.65
C ILE A 547 2.36 -15.66 7.12
N LEU A 548 2.54 -14.55 6.41
CA LEU A 548 2.53 -14.52 4.95
C LEU A 548 3.92 -14.79 4.39
N TYR A 549 4.02 -15.73 3.44
CA TYR A 549 5.25 -16.12 2.76
C TYR A 549 5.11 -16.01 1.23
N SER A 550 6.25 -16.05 0.53
CA SER A 550 6.29 -16.46 -0.88
C SER A 550 5.79 -17.92 -1.04
N ASN A 551 5.27 -18.28 -2.20
CA ASN A 551 4.68 -19.60 -2.54
C ASN A 551 5.51 -20.83 -2.13
N ASN A 552 6.83 -20.71 -2.08
CA ASN A 552 7.79 -21.75 -1.74
C ASN A 552 8.28 -21.68 -0.27
N PHE A 553 7.64 -20.84 0.55
CA PHE A 553 7.95 -20.56 1.95
C PHE A 553 9.34 -19.95 2.24
N SER A 554 10.15 -19.67 1.22
CA SER A 554 11.54 -19.25 1.42
C SER A 554 11.69 -17.82 1.94
N ASN A 555 10.75 -16.92 1.64
CA ASN A 555 10.75 -15.53 2.12
C ASN A 555 9.53 -15.29 3.01
N ILE A 556 9.74 -14.67 4.18
CA ILE A 556 8.67 -14.03 4.95
C ILE A 556 8.33 -12.70 4.25
N ILE A 557 7.04 -12.45 4.05
CA ILE A 557 6.53 -11.21 3.45
C ILE A 557 5.94 -10.31 4.55
N SER A 558 5.17 -10.87 5.48
CA SER A 558 4.60 -10.13 6.62
C SER A 558 4.27 -11.02 7.81
N ILE A 559 4.60 -10.54 9.01
CA ILE A 559 4.22 -11.14 10.30
C ILE A 559 3.20 -10.20 10.98
N PRO A 560 1.97 -10.65 11.28
CA PRO A 560 0.95 -9.83 11.92
C PRO A 560 1.40 -9.26 13.28
N LYS A 561 1.13 -7.96 13.54
CA LYS A 561 1.53 -7.28 14.79
C LYS A 561 0.95 -7.91 16.07
N LYS A 562 -0.18 -8.60 15.96
CA LYS A 562 -0.86 -9.31 17.06
C LYS A 562 -0.82 -10.83 16.89
N ILE A 563 0.06 -11.38 16.04
CA ILE A 563 0.26 -12.83 15.90
C ILE A 563 0.39 -13.51 17.27
N HIS A 564 -0.07 -14.76 17.39
CA HIS A 564 -0.01 -15.54 18.62
C HIS A 564 1.38 -15.48 19.29
N ASN A 565 1.42 -15.53 20.63
CA ASN A 565 2.64 -15.22 21.39
C ASN A 565 3.68 -16.36 21.42
N ILE A 566 3.30 -17.56 20.97
CA ILE A 566 4.19 -18.68 20.64
C ILE A 566 4.09 -18.88 19.13
N ILE A 567 5.22 -18.82 18.42
CA ILE A 567 5.27 -19.04 16.96
C ILE A 567 6.35 -20.06 16.57
N THR A 568 6.14 -20.68 15.41
CA THR A 568 7.17 -21.40 14.64
C THR A 568 7.13 -20.90 13.20
N PHE A 569 8.06 -21.35 12.36
CA PHE A 569 8.14 -20.98 10.95
C PHE A 569 8.07 -22.23 10.06
N HIS A 570 7.83 -22.06 8.76
CA HIS A 570 7.90 -23.18 7.83
C HIS A 570 9.37 -23.65 7.65
N PRO A 571 9.68 -24.96 7.62
CA PRO A 571 11.06 -25.48 7.53
C PRO A 571 11.92 -24.93 6.38
N ASN A 572 11.30 -24.59 5.24
CA ASN A 572 12.02 -24.05 4.06
C ASN A 572 12.38 -22.55 4.15
N VAL A 573 12.08 -21.87 5.26
CA VAL A 573 12.34 -20.42 5.40
C VAL A 573 13.82 -20.09 5.34
N LYS A 574 14.16 -19.00 4.64
CA LYS A 574 15.50 -18.43 4.57
C LYS A 574 15.46 -17.04 5.18
N PHE A 575 15.73 -16.96 6.48
CA PHE A 575 15.67 -15.71 7.22
C PHE A 575 16.62 -14.64 6.66
N LYS A 576 16.09 -13.44 6.49
CA LYS A 576 16.84 -12.21 6.20
C LYS A 576 16.92 -11.34 7.44
N MET A 577 17.81 -10.35 7.37
CA MET A 577 17.95 -9.33 8.40
C MET A 577 16.59 -8.63 8.64
N HIS A 578 16.19 -8.58 9.91
CA HIS A 578 14.95 -7.99 10.41
C HIS A 578 13.61 -8.69 10.11
N ASP A 579 13.56 -9.88 9.52
CA ASP A 579 12.30 -10.59 9.20
C ASP A 579 11.33 -10.74 10.39
N VAL A 580 11.85 -10.88 11.61
CA VAL A 580 11.06 -11.11 12.85
C VAL A 580 11.16 -9.91 13.80
N SER A 581 11.76 -8.80 13.40
CA SER A 581 12.09 -7.70 14.31
C SER A 581 10.89 -6.85 14.76
N PHE A 582 11.08 -6.11 15.85
CA PHE A 582 10.15 -5.11 16.42
C PHE A 582 8.77 -5.63 16.88
N ASN A 583 8.44 -6.91 16.72
CA ASN A 583 7.17 -7.46 17.17
C ASN A 583 7.08 -7.54 18.71
N LYS A 584 6.03 -6.93 19.28
CA LYS A 584 5.85 -6.81 20.74
C LYS A 584 4.96 -7.90 21.34
N ASN A 585 4.37 -8.78 20.54
CA ASN A 585 3.46 -9.83 21.03
C ASN A 585 4.15 -11.20 21.19
N ILE A 586 5.17 -11.48 20.38
CA ILE A 586 5.95 -12.72 20.42
C ILE A 586 6.69 -12.84 21.77
N LYS A 587 6.55 -14.00 22.42
CA LYS A 587 7.17 -14.37 23.71
C LYS A 587 8.02 -15.63 23.59
N GLU A 588 7.71 -16.51 22.64
CA GLU A 588 8.38 -17.79 22.42
C GLU A 588 8.50 -18.04 20.92
N ILE A 589 9.73 -18.34 20.47
CA ILE A 589 10.03 -18.69 19.09
C ILE A 589 10.58 -20.11 19.06
N ILE A 590 10.01 -20.94 18.20
CA ILE A 590 10.53 -22.27 17.87
C ILE A 590 11.10 -22.18 16.46
N ILE A 591 12.41 -22.36 16.31
CA ILE A 591 13.04 -22.44 15.00
C ILE A 591 12.97 -23.92 14.55
N PRO A 592 12.35 -24.24 13.40
CA PRO A 592 12.14 -25.63 12.98
C PRO A 592 13.44 -26.28 12.47
N ASP A 593 13.54 -27.61 12.61
CA ASP A 593 14.56 -28.38 11.88
C ASP A 593 14.38 -28.16 10.35
N GLY A 594 15.50 -27.98 9.65
CA GLY A 594 15.57 -27.53 8.25
C GLY A 594 16.15 -26.12 8.11
N VAL A 595 16.03 -25.27 9.13
CA VAL A 595 16.71 -23.97 9.18
C VAL A 595 18.19 -24.17 9.49
N GLU A 596 19.06 -23.72 8.58
CA GLU A 596 20.52 -23.86 8.72
C GLU A 596 21.24 -22.58 9.16
N ASN A 597 20.64 -21.40 9.00
CA ASN A 597 21.31 -20.12 9.24
C ASN A 597 20.35 -19.11 9.91
N LEU A 598 20.84 -18.37 10.91
CA LEU A 598 20.18 -17.20 11.50
C LEU A 598 21.03 -15.93 11.27
N PRO A 599 20.49 -14.90 10.59
CA PRO A 599 21.24 -13.71 10.20
C PRO A 599 21.45 -12.71 11.36
N ALA A 600 22.31 -11.72 11.12
CA ALA A 600 22.47 -10.59 12.03
C ALA A 600 21.12 -9.87 12.24
N ASP A 601 20.91 -9.32 13.45
CA ASP A 601 19.69 -8.63 13.86
C ASP A 601 18.36 -9.40 13.62
N PHE A 602 18.42 -10.74 13.59
CA PHE A 602 17.25 -11.61 13.45
C PHE A 602 16.14 -11.33 14.49
N LEU A 603 16.51 -11.21 15.77
CA LEU A 603 15.58 -10.95 16.89
C LEU A 603 15.51 -9.46 17.29
N ASN A 604 15.96 -8.54 16.44
CA ASN A 604 16.16 -7.14 16.82
C ASN A 604 14.88 -6.49 17.38
N ASN A 605 14.99 -5.90 18.58
CA ASN A 605 13.91 -5.23 19.30
C ASN A 605 12.67 -6.11 19.63
N LEU A 606 12.83 -7.43 19.75
CA LEU A 606 11.81 -8.33 20.30
C LEU A 606 11.69 -8.21 21.84
N THR A 607 11.22 -7.06 22.32
CA THR A 607 11.22 -6.69 23.75
C THR A 607 10.38 -7.59 24.67
N SER A 608 9.47 -8.39 24.12
CA SER A 608 8.60 -9.32 24.86
C SER A 608 9.10 -10.77 24.85
N LEU A 609 10.15 -11.07 24.08
CA LEU A 609 10.66 -12.42 23.89
C LEU A 609 11.28 -12.96 25.19
N LYS A 610 10.92 -14.20 25.53
CA LYS A 610 11.37 -14.91 26.73
C LYS A 610 12.12 -16.19 26.40
N LYS A 611 11.79 -16.85 25.30
CA LYS A 611 12.43 -18.11 24.90
C LYS A 611 12.67 -18.17 23.40
N ILE A 612 13.77 -18.79 23.02
CA ILE A 612 13.98 -19.34 21.67
C ILE A 612 14.41 -20.80 21.79
N PHE A 613 13.90 -21.66 20.89
CA PHE A 613 14.36 -23.03 20.69
C PHE A 613 15.12 -23.10 19.37
N LEU A 614 16.36 -23.61 19.40
CA LEU A 614 17.24 -23.73 18.24
C LEU A 614 17.35 -25.19 17.77
N PRO A 615 17.19 -25.48 16.46
CA PRO A 615 17.13 -26.83 15.92
C PRO A 615 18.50 -27.46 15.77
N SER A 616 18.51 -28.78 15.54
CA SER A 616 19.73 -29.54 15.28
C SER A 616 20.36 -29.22 13.93
N SER A 617 19.56 -28.70 12.98
CA SER A 617 20.02 -28.29 11.65
C SER A 617 20.78 -26.96 11.61
N LEU A 618 20.79 -26.18 12.71
CA LEU A 618 21.38 -24.84 12.71
C LEU A 618 22.91 -24.92 12.67
N LYS A 619 23.50 -24.46 11.57
CA LYS A 619 24.95 -24.43 11.31
C LYS A 619 25.56 -23.05 11.57
N THR A 620 24.84 -21.98 11.23
CA THR A 620 25.37 -20.60 11.32
C THR A 620 24.46 -19.73 12.17
N LEU A 621 25.05 -19.01 13.13
CA LEU A 621 24.41 -17.96 13.90
C LEU A 621 25.28 -16.70 13.76
N GLU A 622 24.84 -15.70 13.03
CA GLU A 622 25.62 -14.48 12.83
C GLU A 622 25.85 -13.70 14.13
N GLU A 623 26.93 -12.91 14.16
CA GLU A 623 27.13 -11.97 15.26
C GLU A 623 25.95 -10.98 15.31
N HIS A 624 25.56 -10.57 16.53
CA HIS A 624 24.42 -9.68 16.76
C HIS A 624 23.03 -10.22 16.30
N ALA A 625 22.88 -11.50 15.95
CA ALA A 625 21.57 -12.09 15.64
C ALA A 625 20.49 -11.84 16.73
N PHE A 626 20.90 -11.71 18.00
CA PHE A 626 20.03 -11.49 19.16
C PHE A 626 20.11 -10.06 19.74
N SER A 627 20.31 -9.03 18.89
CA SER A 627 20.32 -7.62 19.30
C SER A 627 19.05 -7.18 20.04
N ASN A 628 19.21 -6.30 21.04
CA ASN A 628 18.12 -5.58 21.73
C ASN A 628 17.03 -6.48 22.37
N VAL A 629 17.33 -7.74 22.68
CA VAL A 629 16.49 -8.64 23.49
C VAL A 629 16.82 -8.45 24.98
N GLN A 630 15.82 -8.55 25.88
CA GLN A 630 16.03 -8.40 27.32
C GLN A 630 16.77 -9.61 27.92
N ASN A 631 18.11 -9.57 27.91
CA ASN A 631 19.00 -10.67 28.34
C ASN A 631 18.56 -11.33 29.67
N ASN A 632 18.25 -10.55 30.71
CA ASN A 632 17.87 -11.07 32.02
C ASN A 632 16.52 -11.83 32.09
N LYS A 633 15.75 -11.89 31.00
CA LYS A 633 14.47 -12.61 30.88
C LYS A 633 14.41 -13.55 29.67
N PHE A 634 15.51 -13.66 28.92
CA PHE A 634 15.60 -14.42 27.68
C PHE A 634 16.40 -15.71 27.90
N GLU A 635 15.78 -16.84 27.57
CA GLU A 635 16.35 -18.17 27.69
C GLU A 635 16.50 -18.83 26.31
N ILE A 636 17.65 -19.44 26.06
CA ILE A 636 17.96 -20.13 24.81
C ILE A 636 17.93 -21.63 25.10
N TYR A 637 17.10 -22.36 24.37
CA TYR A 637 16.98 -23.81 24.46
C TYR A 637 17.63 -24.44 23.24
N LEU A 638 18.56 -25.36 23.48
CA LEU A 638 19.29 -26.08 22.43
C LEU A 638 18.63 -27.42 22.15
N SER A 639 18.79 -27.93 20.93
CA SER A 639 18.58 -29.36 20.66
C SER A 639 19.73 -30.19 21.24
N ASP A 640 19.54 -31.50 21.37
CA ASP A 640 20.56 -32.44 21.86
C ASP A 640 21.88 -32.41 21.07
N LYS A 641 21.83 -31.97 19.80
CA LYS A 641 22.95 -31.96 18.85
C LYS A 641 22.99 -30.62 18.12
N MET A 642 23.74 -29.66 18.68
CA MET A 642 24.04 -28.38 18.05
C MET A 642 25.42 -28.38 17.41
N ASP A 643 25.59 -27.59 16.35
CA ASP A 643 26.90 -27.31 15.76
C ASP A 643 27.82 -26.56 16.74
N GLU A 644 29.11 -26.93 16.79
CA GLU A 644 30.08 -26.31 17.69
C GLU A 644 30.27 -24.81 17.45
N SER A 645 30.16 -24.34 16.20
CA SER A 645 30.32 -22.93 15.85
C SER A 645 29.20 -22.08 16.44
N VAL A 646 27.96 -22.58 16.41
CA VAL A 646 26.80 -21.96 17.07
C VAL A 646 27.01 -21.90 18.58
N ILE A 647 27.45 -22.99 19.21
CA ILE A 647 27.75 -23.02 20.66
C ILE A 647 28.78 -21.95 21.03
N LYS A 648 29.91 -21.88 20.30
CA LYS A 648 30.99 -20.90 20.53
C LYS A 648 30.52 -19.44 20.42
N ILE A 649 29.49 -19.17 19.60
CA ILE A 649 28.90 -17.83 19.49
C ILE A 649 27.94 -17.56 20.65
N LEU A 650 27.11 -18.52 21.03
CA LEU A 650 26.21 -18.41 22.18
C LEU A 650 26.94 -18.17 23.51
N GLU A 651 28.08 -18.82 23.72
CA GLU A 651 28.95 -18.64 24.89
C GLU A 651 29.45 -17.19 25.03
N LYS A 652 29.76 -16.51 23.92
CA LYS A 652 30.17 -15.08 23.91
C LYS A 652 29.03 -14.14 24.31
N LEU A 653 27.78 -14.49 23.97
CA LEU A 653 26.63 -13.60 24.08
C LEU A 653 26.08 -13.44 25.52
N LYS A 654 26.58 -14.20 26.50
CA LYS A 654 26.20 -14.12 27.93
C LYS A 654 24.69 -14.24 28.19
N TYR A 655 23.98 -15.03 27.38
CA TYR A 655 22.57 -15.37 27.59
C TYR A 655 22.41 -16.62 28.46
N LYS A 656 21.22 -16.82 29.03
CA LYS A 656 20.90 -18.05 29.78
C LYS A 656 20.58 -19.20 28.83
N VAL A 657 21.59 -20.03 28.54
CA VAL A 657 21.47 -21.22 27.71
C VAL A 657 21.02 -22.42 28.57
N LYS A 658 20.12 -23.23 28.02
CA LYS A 658 19.70 -24.54 28.52
C LYS A 658 19.88 -25.59 27.42
N LYS A 659 20.31 -26.78 27.83
CA LYS A 659 20.15 -28.01 27.06
C LYS A 659 18.83 -28.64 27.50
#